data_AF-A0A9N9TES0-F1
#
_entry.id   AF-A0A9N9TES0-F1
#
_cell.length_a   1.000
_cell.length_b   1.000
_cell.length_c   1.000
_cell.angle_alpha   90.00
_cell.angle_beta   90.00
_cell.angle_gamma   90.00
#
_symmetry.space_group_name_H-M   'P 1'
#
loop_
_entity.id
_entity.type
_entity.pdbx_description
1 polymer ?
#
loop_
_entity_poly.entity_id
_entity_poly.type
_entity_poly.pdbx_seq_one_letter_code
_entity_poly.pdbx_strand_id
1 'polypeptide(L)'
;MSLNLEDVLKNLGWADGFQIPIANAENKALEEELAKLSLRKQKGKTGLEILSSRLDALNDHFKYVTQENEQTQKLITAHKQQLDALEDAYHTAKAENQNTLQAIKTGGNQLKEAEDLQTHRKSDLVKQVAKADKLKAEMDWDAEALKAWEEALKKRDEDIELLRKFFQDDDRRFNHLEARRQHLQNELGIMRRKIARIAATSDNCEQMIQRSGKVMKQLSVERDALITQWKASVKMLQQRDNDIMKSQEQLCHVQEMIEKQREKLEEENTFLENEKRNNRILEMEIQEANNSNSRLKREMADMYQVLLTMNTDYHTLKRQVSTASHHLKNERLRGKRMDEQFTEKEALCAQYTEDVGALQTKLEEVKNSAMTSEERIKSIEKIIEQEEKLYNINLADIEKTNGVLFRSEQTLKEQREIGKNLAIEIDTGACTTAQLRKHIQTERKELERIKEVVYEMEFRIDECEKKLYELSEVKYVEVSEEKQQKLDELEKTLSDYKELQHSLQIQVDRLREEMRRLTTVIAADKEVLETLKNKCENFLLVYEISQKQIAVAKRSIQEKQVEENMMRLRINQIEKDKKKEEKQIFNLERFKLNIEQAMKERQLEINTQKLILLTKKRSLEEDKGRLKADINVRKLKIDQYQKKYHLALTGLGKDEEGQPMTVTHFKIKNAQEKFFLQQEGDELDKKIKTAEQEIVALENTLKIINMTNASFKNSLAPVKENDPELNEMKELQEQLKATTNELKKYRNDVTVKQKELNELDKQHKELEAVLHDNEAIVQQLEDEIFSVKKQEIDKSEKLKRVECELKKLSKQLFAKDRQDIYKYIRDFEIRHLQDTNRKVLDQFKEFTVTYPEMAPSITKNLIENNLELPAGKKTPSTYSSLSSPSSCYSTELQNTQRINSASSSNTTVSVKKVELVLGI
;
A
#
# COMPACT_ATOMS: atom_id res chain seq x y z
N MET A 1 69.13 49.02 -191.60
CA MET A 1 70.45 48.49 -191.20
C MET A 1 70.45 48.39 -189.68
N SER A 2 70.03 47.27 -189.08
CA SER A 2 70.81 46.04 -188.90
C SER A 2 72.11 46.27 -188.12
N LEU A 3 72.02 46.11 -186.80
CA LEU A 3 73.04 45.63 -185.86
C LEU A 3 72.30 45.47 -184.51
N ASN A 4 71.93 44.25 -184.14
CA ASN A 4 71.28 43.97 -182.85
C ASN A 4 72.22 44.43 -181.72
N LEU A 5 71.77 45.39 -180.89
CA LEU A 5 72.55 45.91 -179.76
C LEU A 5 72.87 44.79 -178.76
N GLU A 6 72.02 43.77 -178.65
CA GLU A 6 72.20 42.62 -177.77
C GLU A 6 73.33 41.66 -178.21
N ASP A 7 73.48 41.46 -179.52
CA ASP A 7 74.59 40.65 -180.07
C ASP A 7 75.92 41.43 -180.02
N VAL A 8 75.86 42.77 -180.11
CA VAL A 8 77.02 43.65 -179.86
C VAL A 8 77.44 43.58 -178.39
N LEU A 9 76.48 43.60 -177.44
CA LEU A 9 76.76 43.47 -176.01
C LEU A 9 77.36 42.10 -175.64
N LYS A 10 76.96 41.00 -176.32
CA LYS A 10 77.56 39.66 -176.14
C LYS A 10 78.98 39.56 -176.69
N ASN A 11 79.26 40.07 -177.89
CA ASN A 11 80.61 40.05 -178.47
C ASN A 11 81.61 40.98 -177.73
N LEU A 12 81.10 41.93 -176.94
CA LEU A 12 81.90 42.83 -176.08
C LEU A 12 82.09 42.31 -174.64
N GLY A 13 81.61 41.10 -174.32
CA GLY A 13 81.84 40.45 -173.03
C GLY A 13 80.86 40.82 -171.90
N TRP A 14 79.68 41.36 -172.23
CA TRP A 14 78.77 41.99 -171.24
C TRP A 14 77.49 41.20 -170.96
N ALA A 15 77.54 39.87 -171.06
CA ALA A 15 76.37 39.02 -170.88
C ALA A 15 76.39 38.16 -169.60
N ASP A 16 77.50 38.12 -168.86
CA ASP A 16 77.59 37.32 -167.64
C ASP A 16 78.51 38.01 -166.61
N GLY A 17 77.95 38.36 -165.46
CA GLY A 17 78.67 39.03 -164.37
C GLY A 17 78.69 40.56 -164.43
N PHE A 18 79.37 41.16 -163.45
CA PHE A 18 79.29 42.58 -163.09
C PHE A 18 79.87 43.57 -164.11
N GLN A 19 80.35 43.13 -165.28
CA GLN A 19 81.05 44.04 -166.21
C GLN A 19 80.08 44.87 -167.05
N ILE A 20 79.84 46.12 -166.64
CA ILE A 20 78.99 47.08 -167.38
C ILE A 20 79.86 48.05 -168.24
N PRO A 21 79.47 48.35 -169.49
CA PRO A 21 80.34 48.98 -170.50
C PRO A 21 80.69 50.45 -170.31
N ILE A 22 79.95 51.12 -169.42
CA ILE A 22 80.06 52.56 -169.18
C ILE A 22 80.13 52.78 -167.66
N ALA A 23 80.89 51.91 -166.97
CA ALA A 23 81.27 52.12 -165.59
C ALA A 23 82.52 53.03 -165.55
N ASN A 24 82.28 54.28 -165.16
CA ASN A 24 83.23 55.28 -164.64
C ASN A 24 84.41 54.62 -163.87
N ALA A 25 85.62 55.20 -163.91
CA ALA A 25 86.78 54.75 -163.12
C ALA A 25 86.44 54.51 -161.63
N GLU A 26 85.55 55.31 -161.03
CA GLU A 26 85.00 55.09 -159.69
C GLU A 26 84.21 53.79 -159.58
N ASN A 27 83.40 53.42 -160.57
CA ASN A 27 82.60 52.19 -160.50
C ASN A 27 83.46 50.93 -160.65
N LYS A 28 84.54 50.98 -161.44
CA LYS A 28 85.57 49.92 -161.44
C LYS A 28 86.33 49.85 -160.11
N ALA A 29 86.63 51.00 -159.50
CA ALA A 29 87.22 51.05 -158.16
C ALA A 29 86.25 50.51 -157.08
N LEU A 30 84.96 50.78 -157.23
CA LEU A 30 83.91 50.27 -156.35
C LEU A 30 83.72 48.76 -156.50
N GLU A 31 83.87 48.17 -157.69
CA GLU A 31 83.87 46.71 -157.86
C GLU A 31 85.06 46.03 -157.17
N GLU A 32 86.27 46.61 -157.31
CA GLU A 32 87.43 46.14 -156.54
C GLU A 32 87.25 46.35 -155.03
N GLU A 33 86.64 47.47 -154.62
CA GLU A 33 86.26 47.68 -153.22
C GLU A 33 85.21 46.69 -152.76
N LEU A 34 84.23 46.32 -153.58
CA LEU A 34 83.17 45.39 -153.22
C LEU A 34 83.72 43.96 -153.10
N ALA A 35 84.67 43.57 -153.95
CA ALA A 35 85.44 42.33 -153.78
C ALA A 35 86.29 42.36 -152.50
N LYS A 36 87.00 43.47 -152.22
CA LYS A 36 87.77 43.67 -150.98
C LYS A 36 86.87 43.67 -149.74
N LEU A 37 85.70 44.29 -149.82
CA LEU A 37 84.71 44.38 -148.74
C LEU A 37 84.00 43.03 -148.53
N SER A 38 83.76 42.25 -149.57
CA SER A 38 83.21 40.90 -149.45
C SER A 38 84.21 39.96 -148.77
N LEU A 39 85.50 40.05 -149.12
CA LEU A 39 86.58 39.36 -148.42
C LEU A 39 86.71 39.84 -146.96
N ARG A 40 86.58 41.15 -146.72
CA ARG A 40 86.57 41.74 -145.37
C ARG A 40 85.36 41.31 -144.56
N LYS A 41 84.18 41.16 -145.18
CA LYS A 41 82.96 40.63 -144.57
C LYS A 41 83.15 39.17 -144.19
N GLN A 42 83.76 38.35 -145.03
CA GLN A 42 84.03 36.95 -144.72
C GLN A 42 85.06 36.82 -143.58
N LYS A 43 86.15 37.62 -143.61
CA LYS A 43 87.10 37.72 -142.48
C LYS A 43 86.46 38.26 -141.20
N GLY A 44 85.53 39.20 -141.32
CA GLY A 44 84.77 39.73 -140.19
C GLY A 44 83.79 38.70 -139.63
N LYS A 45 83.17 37.88 -140.48
CA LYS A 45 82.25 36.82 -140.08
C LYS A 45 82.97 35.69 -139.36
N THR A 46 84.13 35.24 -139.88
CA THR A 46 84.98 34.27 -139.15
C THR A 46 85.52 34.86 -137.84
N GLY A 47 85.89 36.14 -137.84
CA GLY A 47 86.26 36.86 -136.61
C GLY A 47 85.11 36.93 -135.59
N LEU A 48 83.88 37.14 -136.04
CA LEU A 48 82.69 37.19 -135.19
C LEU A 48 82.31 35.81 -134.66
N GLU A 49 82.44 34.75 -135.46
CA GLU A 49 82.26 33.37 -135.01
C GLU A 49 83.30 33.00 -133.94
N ILE A 50 84.58 33.33 -134.15
CA ILE A 50 85.65 33.15 -133.14
C ILE A 50 85.37 33.96 -131.87
N LEU A 51 84.93 35.21 -132.01
CA LEU A 51 84.57 36.04 -130.86
C LEU A 51 83.32 35.54 -130.14
N SER A 52 82.33 34.99 -130.84
CA SER A 52 81.13 34.40 -130.23
C SER A 52 81.46 33.12 -129.49
N SER A 53 82.27 32.23 -130.08
CA SER A 53 82.75 31.02 -129.39
C SER A 53 83.60 31.36 -128.18
N ARG A 54 84.43 32.40 -128.27
CA ARG A 54 85.17 32.93 -127.11
C ARG A 54 84.24 33.55 -126.07
N LEU A 55 83.18 34.26 -126.47
CA LEU A 55 82.19 34.84 -125.57
C LEU A 55 81.40 33.75 -124.84
N ASP A 56 81.03 32.67 -125.53
CA ASP A 56 80.34 31.52 -124.94
C ASP A 56 81.25 30.80 -123.94
N ALA A 57 82.53 30.57 -124.30
CA ALA A 57 83.53 30.05 -123.37
C ALA A 57 83.75 30.97 -122.15
N LEU A 58 83.73 32.30 -122.35
CA LEU A 58 83.81 33.28 -121.27
C LEU A 58 82.55 33.31 -120.40
N ASN A 59 81.37 33.09 -120.99
CA ASN A 59 80.10 32.99 -120.27
C ASN A 59 80.04 31.72 -119.42
N ASP A 60 80.52 30.60 -119.94
CA ASP A 60 80.61 29.36 -119.18
C ASP A 60 81.67 29.47 -118.07
N HIS A 61 82.83 30.06 -118.35
CA HIS A 61 83.80 30.42 -117.30
C HIS A 61 83.19 31.39 -116.28
N PHE A 62 82.39 32.37 -116.69
CA PHE A 62 81.70 33.27 -115.78
C PHE A 62 80.69 32.52 -114.90
N LYS A 63 79.93 31.55 -115.44
CA LYS A 63 79.07 30.68 -114.63
C LYS A 63 79.89 29.88 -113.61
N TYR A 64 81.03 29.31 -114.00
CA TYR A 64 81.92 28.60 -113.06
C TYR A 64 82.47 29.53 -111.98
N VAL A 65 82.95 30.73 -112.33
CA VAL A 65 83.41 31.73 -111.37
C VAL A 65 82.26 32.20 -110.46
N THR A 66 81.03 32.30 -110.99
CA THR A 66 79.86 32.67 -110.18
C THR A 66 79.51 31.55 -109.20
N GLN A 67 79.59 30.29 -109.61
CA GLN A 67 79.41 29.14 -108.73
C GLN A 67 80.53 29.03 -107.69
N GLU A 68 81.79 29.24 -108.05
CA GLU A 68 82.90 29.32 -107.09
C GLU A 68 82.74 30.49 -106.13
N ASN A 69 82.27 31.65 -106.61
CA ASN A 69 81.98 32.80 -105.77
C ASN A 69 80.80 32.52 -104.82
N GLU A 70 79.75 31.82 -105.25
CA GLU A 70 78.67 31.38 -104.36
C GLU A 70 79.14 30.34 -103.33
N GLN A 71 80.01 29.42 -103.73
CA GLN A 71 80.58 28.43 -102.81
C GLN A 71 81.52 29.08 -101.80
N THR A 72 82.38 29.99 -102.23
CA THR A 72 83.25 30.77 -101.33
C THR A 72 82.44 31.72 -100.46
N GLN A 73 81.37 32.34 -100.98
CA GLN A 73 80.46 33.15 -100.16
C GLN A 73 79.76 32.30 -99.10
N LYS A 74 79.29 31.08 -99.45
CA LYS A 74 78.74 30.11 -98.50
C LYS A 74 79.77 29.73 -97.43
N LEU A 75 81.01 29.49 -97.84
CA LEU A 75 82.11 29.16 -96.92
C LEU A 75 82.45 30.35 -96.00
N ILE A 76 82.49 31.58 -96.52
CA ILE A 76 82.70 32.80 -95.74
C ILE A 76 81.53 33.02 -94.77
N THR A 77 80.28 32.81 -95.18
CA THR A 77 79.14 32.87 -94.25
C THR A 77 79.19 31.77 -93.19
N ALA A 78 79.63 30.56 -93.53
CA ALA A 78 79.79 29.48 -92.56
C ALA A 78 80.92 29.80 -91.58
N HIS A 79 82.07 30.32 -92.05
CA HIS A 79 83.15 30.77 -91.18
C HIS A 79 82.74 31.98 -90.34
N LYS A 80 81.96 32.92 -90.87
CA LYS A 80 81.43 34.05 -90.12
C LYS A 80 80.45 33.58 -89.05
N GLN A 81 79.53 32.66 -89.37
CA GLN A 81 78.64 32.05 -88.36
C GLN A 81 79.42 31.26 -87.30
N GLN A 82 80.52 30.59 -87.67
CA GLN A 82 81.42 29.96 -86.70
C GLN A 82 82.14 30.98 -85.83
N LEU A 83 82.59 32.10 -86.40
CA LEU A 83 83.25 33.19 -85.67
C LEU A 83 82.27 33.88 -84.74
N ASP A 84 81.06 34.19 -85.19
CA ASP A 84 79.96 34.75 -84.40
C ASP A 84 79.58 33.78 -83.28
N ALA A 85 79.49 32.46 -83.55
CA ALA A 85 79.23 31.46 -82.53
C ALA A 85 80.39 31.32 -81.52
N LEU A 86 81.65 31.49 -81.95
CA LEU A 86 82.81 31.52 -81.07
C LEU A 86 82.90 32.82 -80.27
N GLU A 87 82.51 33.96 -80.84
CA GLU A 87 82.39 35.25 -80.15
C GLU A 87 81.26 35.18 -79.11
N ASP A 88 80.10 34.63 -79.47
CA ASP A 88 79.00 34.38 -78.55
C ASP A 88 79.42 33.42 -77.43
N ALA A 89 80.12 32.32 -77.77
CA ALA A 89 80.67 31.39 -76.78
C ALA A 89 81.75 32.03 -75.90
N TYR A 90 82.57 32.93 -76.45
CA TYR A 90 83.55 33.70 -75.69
C TYR A 90 82.87 34.72 -74.78
N HIS A 91 81.82 35.40 -75.25
CA HIS A 91 81.04 36.35 -74.47
C HIS A 91 80.24 35.66 -73.37
N THR A 92 79.65 34.49 -73.62
CA THR A 92 79.01 33.67 -72.59
C THR A 92 80.06 33.15 -71.61
N ALA A 93 81.19 32.61 -72.05
CA ALA A 93 82.26 32.18 -71.16
C ALA A 93 82.85 33.34 -70.34
N LYS A 94 82.98 34.54 -70.91
CA LYS A 94 83.43 35.75 -70.22
C LYS A 94 82.38 36.26 -69.23
N ALA A 95 81.10 36.23 -69.59
CA ALA A 95 80.00 36.59 -68.71
C ALA A 95 79.85 35.57 -67.58
N GLU A 96 79.98 34.27 -67.85
CA GLU A 96 80.06 33.20 -66.87
C GLU A 96 81.26 33.38 -65.97
N ASN A 97 82.44 33.70 -66.50
CA ASN A 97 83.65 33.96 -65.69
C ASN A 97 83.51 35.23 -64.83
N GLN A 98 82.86 36.28 -65.35
CA GLN A 98 82.53 37.47 -64.55
C GLN A 98 81.46 37.19 -63.50
N ASN A 99 80.46 36.37 -63.84
CA ASN A 99 79.42 35.91 -62.92
C ASN A 99 80.00 34.98 -61.86
N THR A 100 80.95 34.11 -62.18
CA THR A 100 81.65 33.27 -61.21
C THR A 100 82.60 34.12 -60.37
N LEU A 101 83.32 35.09 -60.93
CA LEU A 101 84.13 36.04 -60.15
C LEU A 101 83.26 36.90 -59.22
N GLN A 102 82.10 37.36 -59.68
CA GLN A 102 81.12 38.04 -58.83
C GLN A 102 80.54 37.07 -57.80
N ALA A 103 80.20 35.83 -58.16
CA ALA A 103 79.69 34.82 -57.25
C ALA A 103 80.73 34.40 -56.20
N ILE A 104 82.02 34.38 -56.56
CA ILE A 104 83.15 34.15 -55.65
C ILE A 104 83.32 35.37 -54.74
N LYS A 105 83.16 36.60 -55.24
CA LYS A 105 83.25 37.82 -54.43
C LYS A 105 82.05 37.98 -53.49
N THR A 106 80.83 37.73 -53.97
CA THR A 106 79.61 37.72 -53.15
C THR A 106 79.64 36.53 -52.20
N GLY A 107 80.10 35.36 -52.64
CA GLY A 107 80.30 34.18 -51.81
C GLY A 107 81.35 34.42 -50.73
N GLY A 108 82.46 35.10 -51.04
CA GLY A 108 83.47 35.50 -50.07
C GLY A 108 82.97 36.56 -49.07
N ASN A 109 82.16 37.51 -49.52
CA ASN A 109 81.49 38.45 -48.63
C ASN A 109 80.43 37.76 -47.76
N GLN A 110 79.65 36.83 -48.32
CA GLN A 110 78.69 35.99 -47.60
C GLN A 110 79.39 35.05 -46.62
N LEU A 111 80.60 34.59 -46.93
CA LEU A 111 81.40 33.74 -46.05
C LEU A 111 81.96 34.56 -44.90
N LYS A 112 82.44 35.79 -45.13
CA LYS A 112 82.79 36.73 -44.05
C LYS A 112 81.59 37.13 -43.21
N GLU A 113 80.47 37.48 -43.83
CA GLU A 113 79.21 37.74 -43.12
C GLU A 113 78.72 36.49 -42.37
N ALA A 114 78.92 35.29 -42.91
CA ALA A 114 78.59 34.04 -42.23
C ALA A 114 79.57 33.74 -41.08
N GLU A 115 80.85 34.08 -41.19
CA GLU A 115 81.83 34.00 -40.11
C GLU A 115 81.52 35.01 -38.98
N ASP A 116 81.18 36.24 -39.32
CA ASP A 116 80.73 37.28 -38.38
C ASP A 116 79.38 36.91 -37.75
N LEU A 117 78.46 36.37 -38.55
CA LEU A 117 77.20 35.83 -38.06
C LEU A 117 77.43 34.57 -37.23
N GLN A 118 78.42 33.74 -37.54
CA GLN A 118 78.76 32.55 -36.77
C GLN A 118 79.39 32.93 -35.44
N THR A 119 80.25 33.95 -35.38
CA THR A 119 80.79 34.46 -34.12
C THR A 119 79.70 35.13 -33.27
N HIS A 120 78.81 35.90 -33.90
CA HIS A 120 77.63 36.46 -33.24
C HIS A 120 76.67 35.37 -32.75
N ARG A 121 76.36 34.38 -33.59
CA ARG A 121 75.54 33.21 -33.24
C ARG A 121 76.20 32.35 -32.19
N LYS A 122 77.53 32.23 -32.13
CA LYS A 122 78.24 31.54 -31.04
C LYS A 122 78.10 32.31 -29.73
N SER A 123 78.20 33.64 -29.74
CA SER A 123 77.93 34.48 -28.57
C SER A 123 76.47 34.38 -28.11
N ASP A 124 75.53 34.41 -29.05
CA ASP A 124 74.11 34.25 -28.79
C ASP A 124 73.77 32.82 -28.36
N LEU A 125 74.42 31.79 -28.92
CA LEU A 125 74.27 30.41 -28.49
C LEU A 125 74.70 30.27 -27.04
N VAL A 126 75.81 30.88 -26.61
CA VAL A 126 76.22 30.88 -25.20
C VAL A 126 75.15 31.56 -24.31
N LYS A 127 74.57 32.68 -24.74
CA LYS A 127 73.47 33.34 -24.02
C LYS A 127 72.18 32.52 -24.02
N GLN A 128 71.84 31.85 -25.12
CA GLN A 128 70.66 31.02 -25.26
C GLN A 128 70.82 29.69 -24.53
N VAL A 129 72.03 29.14 -24.43
CA VAL A 129 72.35 27.99 -23.57
C VAL A 129 72.19 28.36 -22.10
N ALA A 130 72.71 29.52 -21.66
CA ALA A 130 72.48 29.99 -20.30
C ALA A 130 70.99 30.26 -19.99
N LYS A 131 70.20 30.72 -20.98
CA LYS A 131 68.75 30.83 -20.86
C LYS A 131 68.05 29.47 -20.87
N ALA A 132 68.52 28.52 -21.68
CA ALA A 132 67.99 27.16 -21.73
C ALA A 132 68.28 26.41 -20.44
N ASP A 133 69.43 26.64 -19.78
CA ASP A 133 69.74 26.03 -18.49
C ASP A 133 68.88 26.63 -17.36
N LYS A 134 68.56 27.94 -17.42
CA LYS A 134 67.55 28.55 -16.54
C LYS A 134 66.15 27.99 -16.79
N LEU A 135 65.73 27.89 -18.05
CA LEU A 135 64.43 27.30 -18.42
C LEU A 135 64.36 25.81 -18.07
N LYS A 136 65.47 25.07 -18.12
CA LYS A 136 65.53 23.68 -17.65
C LYS A 136 65.37 23.60 -16.15
N ALA A 137 66.06 24.45 -15.38
CA ALA A 137 65.87 24.48 -13.93
C ALA A 137 64.43 24.88 -13.54
N GLU A 138 63.82 25.82 -14.27
CA GLU A 138 62.39 26.17 -14.10
C GLU A 138 61.47 25.01 -14.52
N MET A 139 61.76 24.32 -15.63
CA MET A 139 61.02 23.15 -16.09
C MET A 139 61.15 21.95 -15.15
N ASP A 140 62.31 21.75 -14.52
CA ASP A 140 62.53 20.70 -13.52
C ASP A 140 61.73 20.99 -12.24
N TRP A 141 61.67 22.27 -11.82
CA TRP A 141 60.78 22.72 -10.75
C TRP A 141 59.29 22.56 -11.11
N ASP A 142 58.90 22.92 -12.33
CA ASP A 142 57.53 22.74 -12.83
C ASP A 142 57.17 21.25 -12.94
N ALA A 143 58.12 20.39 -13.31
CA ALA A 143 57.94 18.95 -13.37
C ALA A 143 57.81 18.32 -11.98
N GLU A 144 58.59 18.79 -10.98
CA GLU A 144 58.44 18.39 -9.59
C GLU A 144 57.13 18.89 -8.99
N ALA A 145 56.72 20.12 -9.30
CA ALA A 145 55.43 20.66 -8.91
C ALA A 145 54.29 19.84 -9.51
N LEU A 146 54.34 19.53 -10.81
CA LEU A 146 53.34 18.70 -11.49
C LEU A 146 53.28 17.29 -10.89
N LYS A 147 54.41 16.66 -10.56
CA LYS A 147 54.42 15.37 -9.84
C LYS A 147 53.76 15.48 -8.47
N ALA A 148 54.02 16.55 -7.72
CA ALA A 148 53.35 16.79 -6.43
C ALA A 148 51.83 16.99 -6.60
N TRP A 149 51.39 17.68 -7.67
CA TRP A 149 49.97 17.81 -8.01
C TRP A 149 49.35 16.48 -8.44
N GLU A 150 50.04 15.66 -9.24
CA GLU A 150 49.59 14.33 -9.64
C GLU A 150 49.48 13.38 -8.44
N GLU A 151 50.42 13.43 -7.49
CA GLU A 151 50.36 12.67 -6.24
C GLU A 151 49.21 13.14 -5.34
N ALA A 152 48.97 14.45 -5.26
CA ALA A 152 47.82 15.00 -4.53
C ALA A 152 46.48 14.61 -5.18
N LEU A 153 46.40 14.61 -6.51
CA LEU A 153 45.25 14.13 -7.27
C LEU A 153 45.01 12.63 -7.07
N LYS A 154 46.06 11.81 -7.11
CA LYS A 154 45.97 10.36 -6.81
C LYS A 154 45.49 10.10 -5.39
N LYS A 155 46.02 10.81 -4.38
CA LYS A 155 45.52 10.72 -3.00
C LYS A 155 44.05 11.11 -2.88
N ARG A 156 43.63 12.18 -3.56
CA ARG A 156 42.23 12.59 -3.61
C ARG A 156 41.34 11.55 -4.31
N ASP A 157 41.83 10.92 -5.38
CA ASP A 157 41.11 9.86 -6.09
C ASP A 157 41.02 8.58 -5.24
N GLU A 158 42.07 8.24 -4.50
CA GLU A 158 42.08 7.17 -3.49
C GLU A 158 41.09 7.46 -2.35
N ASP A 159 41.02 8.71 -1.86
CA ASP A 159 40.06 9.15 -0.86
C ASP A 159 38.62 9.08 -1.39
N ILE A 160 38.38 9.47 -2.65
CA ILE A 160 37.07 9.33 -3.32
C ILE A 160 36.69 7.86 -3.46
N GLU A 161 37.63 7.00 -3.79
CA GLU A 161 37.39 5.56 -3.91
C GLU A 161 37.14 4.91 -2.54
N LEU A 162 37.83 5.36 -1.49
CA LEU A 162 37.57 4.98 -0.11
C LEU A 162 36.20 5.45 0.37
N LEU A 163 35.82 6.70 0.09
CA LEU A 163 34.47 7.22 0.36
C LEU A 163 33.41 6.42 -0.40
N ARG A 164 33.65 6.04 -1.66
CA ARG A 164 32.74 5.19 -2.43
C ARG A 164 32.59 3.80 -1.79
N LYS A 165 33.68 3.21 -1.28
CA LYS A 165 33.62 1.95 -0.52
C LYS A 165 32.81 2.10 0.76
N PHE A 166 33.05 3.16 1.54
CA PHE A 166 32.25 3.44 2.75
C PHE A 166 30.78 3.67 2.42
N PHE A 167 30.45 4.42 1.37
CA PHE A 167 29.08 4.58 0.90
C PHE A 167 28.44 3.25 0.52
N GLN A 168 29.15 2.37 -0.19
CA GLN A 168 28.63 1.05 -0.55
C GLN A 168 28.42 0.16 0.69
N ASP A 169 29.33 0.21 1.65
CA ASP A 169 29.20 -0.56 2.89
C ASP A 169 28.10 -0.02 3.81
N ASP A 170 27.96 1.31 3.90
CA ASP A 170 26.85 1.95 4.60
C ASP A 170 25.51 1.68 3.92
N ASP A 171 25.45 1.69 2.58
CA ASP A 171 24.25 1.34 1.82
C ASP A 171 23.88 -0.14 2.01
N ARG A 172 24.85 -1.06 1.99
CA ARG A 172 24.63 -2.47 2.34
C ARG A 172 24.12 -2.62 3.77
N ARG A 173 24.71 -1.89 4.72
CA ARG A 173 24.32 -1.93 6.14
C ARG A 173 22.92 -1.35 6.34
N PHE A 174 22.60 -0.25 5.68
CA PHE A 174 21.28 0.35 5.64
C PHE A 174 20.26 -0.64 5.08
N ASN A 175 20.51 -1.22 3.91
CA ASN A 175 19.63 -2.21 3.29
C ASN A 175 19.42 -3.44 4.17
N HIS A 176 20.48 -3.92 4.85
CA HIS A 176 20.37 -5.01 5.84
C HIS A 176 19.50 -4.62 7.04
N LEU A 177 19.72 -3.43 7.61
CA LEU A 177 18.95 -2.92 8.75
C LEU A 177 17.49 -2.68 8.36
N GLU A 178 17.23 -2.16 7.16
CA GLU A 178 15.89 -1.92 6.64
C GLU A 178 15.15 -3.24 6.36
N ALA A 179 15.82 -4.23 5.76
CA ALA A 179 15.27 -5.59 5.62
C ALA A 179 14.96 -6.21 6.99
N ARG A 180 15.85 -6.05 7.98
CA ARG A 180 15.63 -6.50 9.36
C ARG A 180 14.46 -5.76 10.02
N ARG A 181 14.33 -4.44 9.81
CA ARG A 181 13.22 -3.62 10.31
C ARG A 181 11.89 -4.11 9.72
N GLN A 182 11.83 -4.37 8.42
CA GLN A 182 10.66 -4.91 7.74
C GLN A 182 10.30 -6.31 8.23
N HIS A 183 11.29 -7.19 8.43
CA HIS A 183 11.08 -8.51 9.02
C HIS A 183 10.46 -8.40 10.42
N LEU A 184 11.07 -7.60 11.31
CA LEU A 184 10.57 -7.38 12.67
C LEU A 184 9.18 -6.72 12.67
N GLN A 185 8.90 -5.82 11.73
CA GLN A 185 7.58 -5.21 11.58
C GLN A 185 6.52 -6.24 11.16
N ASN A 186 6.87 -7.16 10.25
CA ASN A 186 6.00 -8.26 9.86
C ASN A 186 5.77 -9.23 11.03
N GLU A 187 6.81 -9.59 11.77
CA GLU A 187 6.70 -10.43 12.98
C GLU A 187 5.82 -9.77 14.05
N LEU A 188 6.01 -8.47 14.30
CA LEU A 188 5.12 -7.69 15.19
C LEU A 188 3.68 -7.71 14.70
N GLY A 189 3.45 -7.58 13.40
CA GLY A 189 2.12 -7.71 12.79
C GLY A 189 1.50 -9.11 12.96
N ILE A 190 2.30 -10.16 12.83
CA ILE A 190 1.86 -11.55 13.09
C ILE A 190 1.53 -11.74 14.58
N MET A 191 2.40 -11.27 15.49
CA MET A 191 2.19 -11.36 16.93
C MET A 191 0.96 -10.55 17.38
N ARG A 192 0.76 -9.33 16.87
CA ARG A 192 -0.45 -8.54 17.12
C ARG A 192 -1.71 -9.26 16.66
N ARG A 193 -1.71 -9.86 15.47
CA ARG A 193 -2.83 -10.68 14.99
C ARG A 193 -3.06 -11.92 15.86
N LYS A 194 -2.00 -12.57 16.34
CA LYS A 194 -2.09 -13.71 17.25
C LYS A 194 -2.67 -13.29 18.60
N ILE A 195 -2.20 -12.19 19.18
CA ILE A 195 -2.74 -11.62 20.43
C ILE A 195 -4.21 -11.23 20.25
N ALA A 196 -4.56 -10.53 19.18
CA ALA A 196 -5.96 -10.16 18.90
C ALA A 196 -6.85 -11.40 18.75
N ARG A 197 -6.37 -12.46 18.10
CA ARG A 197 -7.09 -13.73 18.00
C ARG A 197 -7.26 -14.40 19.35
N ILE A 198 -6.20 -14.45 20.17
CA ILE A 198 -6.25 -15.01 21.53
C ILE A 198 -7.22 -14.21 22.40
N ALA A 199 -7.16 -12.88 22.37
CA ALA A 199 -8.07 -11.99 23.08
C ALA A 199 -9.52 -12.25 22.66
N ALA A 200 -9.81 -12.27 21.35
CA ALA A 200 -11.15 -12.58 20.86
C ALA A 200 -11.65 -13.96 21.29
N THR A 201 -10.77 -14.98 21.30
CA THR A 201 -11.14 -16.31 21.83
C THR A 201 -11.35 -16.29 23.35
N SER A 202 -10.57 -15.51 24.11
CA SER A 202 -10.72 -15.34 25.55
C SER A 202 -12.04 -14.66 25.88
N ASP A 203 -12.34 -13.55 25.21
CA ASP A 203 -13.61 -12.81 25.36
C ASP A 203 -14.81 -13.70 25.04
N ASN A 204 -14.70 -14.54 23.99
CA ASN A 204 -15.75 -15.50 23.65
C ASN A 204 -15.90 -16.58 24.74
N CYS A 205 -14.81 -17.14 25.25
CA CYS A 205 -14.83 -18.08 26.36
C CYS A 205 -15.43 -17.45 27.63
N GLU A 206 -15.06 -16.21 27.96
CA GLU A 206 -15.64 -15.46 29.08
C GLU A 206 -17.14 -15.23 28.90
N GLN A 207 -17.60 -14.84 27.70
CA GLN A 207 -19.02 -14.72 27.40
C GLN A 207 -19.76 -16.06 27.53
N MET A 208 -19.16 -17.15 27.08
CA MET A 208 -19.73 -18.50 27.24
C MET A 208 -19.81 -18.91 28.72
N ILE A 209 -18.77 -18.61 29.51
CA ILE A 209 -18.77 -18.83 30.97
C ILE A 209 -19.84 -17.97 31.64
N GLN A 210 -19.99 -16.70 31.27
CA GLN A 210 -21.03 -15.82 31.82
C GLN A 210 -22.43 -16.32 31.47
N ARG A 211 -22.66 -16.75 30.22
CA ARG A 211 -23.93 -17.35 29.81
C ARG A 211 -24.21 -18.65 30.57
N SER A 212 -23.23 -19.55 30.66
CA SER A 212 -23.32 -20.78 31.44
C SER A 212 -23.59 -20.49 32.93
N GLY A 213 -22.92 -19.49 33.50
CA GLY A 213 -23.13 -19.04 34.87
C GLY A 213 -24.53 -18.46 35.10
N LYS A 214 -25.10 -17.73 34.12
CA LYS A 214 -26.51 -17.29 34.18
C LYS A 214 -27.46 -18.48 34.16
N VAL A 215 -27.23 -19.46 33.29
CA VAL A 215 -28.04 -20.69 33.22
C VAL A 215 -27.92 -21.50 34.52
N MET A 216 -26.72 -21.68 35.08
CA MET A 216 -26.53 -22.36 36.37
C MET A 216 -27.25 -21.65 37.52
N LYS A 217 -27.21 -20.30 37.56
CA LYS A 217 -27.98 -19.53 38.55
C LYS A 217 -29.48 -19.74 38.37
N GLN A 218 -29.98 -19.71 37.14
CA GLN A 218 -31.38 -19.96 36.84
C GLN A 218 -31.80 -21.37 37.27
N LEU A 219 -31.02 -22.40 36.91
CA LEU A 219 -31.26 -23.78 37.35
C LEU A 219 -31.21 -23.94 38.87
N SER A 220 -30.34 -23.21 39.56
CA SER A 220 -30.32 -23.19 41.03
C SER A 220 -31.59 -22.59 41.60
N VAL A 221 -32.08 -21.48 41.03
CA VAL A 221 -33.35 -20.86 41.45
C VAL A 221 -34.53 -21.79 41.19
N GLU A 222 -34.58 -22.42 40.02
CA GLU A 222 -35.61 -23.41 39.66
C GLU A 222 -35.55 -24.63 40.58
N ARG A 223 -34.35 -25.14 40.89
CA ARG A 223 -34.14 -26.22 41.86
C ARG A 223 -34.63 -25.82 43.25
N ASP A 224 -34.27 -24.64 43.74
CA ASP A 224 -34.67 -24.17 45.07
C ASP A 224 -36.19 -23.95 45.14
N ALA A 225 -36.80 -23.45 44.07
CA ALA A 225 -38.25 -23.35 43.94
C ALA A 225 -38.92 -24.75 43.98
N LEU A 226 -38.38 -25.72 43.24
CA LEU A 226 -38.87 -27.10 43.24
C LEU A 226 -38.71 -27.76 44.62
N ILE A 227 -37.58 -27.55 45.30
CA ILE A 227 -37.35 -28.03 46.68
C ILE A 227 -38.33 -27.37 47.64
N THR A 228 -38.62 -26.07 47.48
CA THR A 228 -39.57 -25.34 48.32
C THR A 228 -40.99 -25.87 48.10
N GLN A 229 -41.38 -26.11 46.85
CA GLN A 229 -42.66 -26.73 46.51
C GLN A 229 -42.74 -28.16 47.06
N TRP A 230 -41.69 -28.96 46.91
CA TRP A 230 -41.63 -30.32 47.46
C TRP A 230 -41.73 -30.31 48.99
N LYS A 231 -41.01 -29.42 49.68
CA LYS A 231 -41.12 -29.23 51.14
C LYS A 231 -42.53 -28.82 51.56
N ALA A 232 -43.20 -27.97 50.78
CA ALA A 232 -44.59 -27.60 51.03
C ALA A 232 -45.52 -28.81 50.86
N SER A 233 -45.36 -29.59 49.78
CA SER A 233 -46.13 -30.83 49.56
C SER A 233 -45.90 -31.86 50.66
N VAL A 234 -44.67 -32.03 51.14
CA VAL A 234 -44.35 -32.93 52.27
C VAL A 234 -45.00 -32.44 53.56
N LYS A 235 -44.98 -31.14 53.85
CA LYS A 235 -45.71 -30.59 55.00
C LYS A 235 -47.22 -30.78 54.90
N MET A 236 -47.80 -30.61 53.71
CA MET A 236 -49.22 -30.87 53.47
C MET A 236 -49.55 -32.36 53.68
N LEU A 237 -48.66 -33.27 53.28
CA LEU A 237 -48.79 -34.71 53.56
C LEU A 237 -48.70 -34.98 55.06
N GLN A 238 -47.71 -34.44 55.78
CA GLN A 238 -47.60 -34.59 57.23
C GLN A 238 -48.82 -34.03 57.98
N GLN A 239 -49.36 -32.89 57.55
CA GLN A 239 -50.59 -32.35 58.11
C GLN A 239 -51.78 -33.30 57.87
N ARG A 240 -51.91 -33.82 56.64
CA ARG A 240 -52.94 -34.82 56.33
C ARG A 240 -52.78 -36.10 57.15
N ASP A 241 -51.56 -36.60 57.33
CA ASP A 241 -51.29 -37.78 58.14
C ASP A 241 -51.66 -37.52 59.61
N ASN A 242 -51.32 -36.34 60.15
CA ASN A 242 -51.74 -35.95 61.49
C ASN A 242 -53.26 -35.81 61.61
N ASP A 243 -53.94 -35.25 60.60
CA ASP A 243 -55.40 -35.15 60.56
C ASP A 243 -56.04 -36.55 60.49
N ILE A 244 -55.45 -37.47 59.72
CA ILE A 244 -55.86 -38.88 59.66
C ILE A 244 -55.68 -39.53 61.04
N MET A 245 -54.53 -39.35 61.70
CA MET A 245 -54.31 -39.87 63.05
C MET A 245 -55.32 -39.32 64.06
N LYS A 246 -55.58 -38.00 64.04
CA LYS A 246 -56.61 -37.38 64.89
C LYS A 246 -58.00 -37.94 64.60
N SER A 247 -58.34 -38.14 63.32
CA SER A 247 -59.62 -38.76 62.94
C SER A 247 -59.71 -40.22 63.37
N GLN A 248 -58.59 -40.95 63.36
CA GLN A 248 -58.51 -42.32 63.82
C GLN A 248 -58.64 -42.42 65.35
N GLU A 249 -58.01 -41.52 66.10
CA GLU A 249 -58.21 -41.39 67.55
C GLU A 249 -59.69 -41.10 67.87
N GLN A 250 -60.33 -40.19 67.13
CA GLN A 250 -61.76 -39.91 67.29
C GLN A 250 -62.62 -41.16 66.98
N LEU A 251 -62.27 -41.92 65.95
CA LEU A 251 -62.97 -43.18 65.63
C LEU A 251 -62.79 -44.22 66.74
N CYS A 252 -61.59 -44.39 67.28
CA CYS A 252 -61.34 -45.29 68.42
C CYS A 252 -62.15 -44.84 69.64
N HIS A 253 -62.16 -43.55 69.96
CA HIS A 253 -62.93 -43.02 71.08
C HIS A 253 -64.44 -43.26 70.91
N VAL A 254 -64.96 -43.06 69.69
CA VAL A 254 -66.37 -43.37 69.38
C VAL A 254 -66.64 -44.88 69.48
N GLN A 255 -65.70 -45.74 69.06
CA GLN A 255 -65.82 -47.19 69.23
C GLN A 255 -65.85 -47.58 70.71
N GLU A 256 -64.96 -47.04 71.55
CA GLU A 256 -64.96 -47.24 73.00
C GLU A 256 -66.28 -46.77 73.64
N MET A 257 -66.81 -45.61 73.21
CA MET A 257 -68.13 -45.16 73.65
C MET A 257 -69.26 -46.12 73.27
N ILE A 258 -69.23 -46.66 72.04
CA ILE A 258 -70.20 -47.65 71.58
C ILE A 258 -70.08 -48.93 72.42
N GLU A 259 -68.87 -49.40 72.73
CA GLU A 259 -68.64 -50.57 73.58
C GLU A 259 -69.15 -50.32 75.00
N LYS A 260 -68.81 -49.19 75.64
CA LYS A 260 -69.36 -48.80 76.94
C LYS A 260 -70.89 -48.74 76.93
N GLN A 261 -71.50 -48.19 75.88
CA GLN A 261 -72.97 -48.18 75.78
C GLN A 261 -73.56 -49.57 75.56
N ARG A 262 -72.89 -50.47 74.83
CA ARG A 262 -73.30 -51.88 74.70
C ARG A 262 -73.23 -52.59 76.04
N GLU A 263 -72.16 -52.41 76.81
CA GLU A 263 -72.03 -52.95 78.16
C GLU A 263 -73.15 -52.45 79.08
N LYS A 264 -73.42 -51.14 79.09
CA LYS A 264 -74.58 -50.58 79.83
C LYS A 264 -75.90 -51.23 79.42
N LEU A 265 -76.11 -51.48 78.13
CA LEU A 265 -77.33 -52.10 77.60
C LEU A 265 -77.41 -53.59 77.99
N GLU A 266 -76.30 -54.31 78.03
CA GLU A 266 -76.22 -55.69 78.54
C GLU A 266 -76.51 -55.76 80.04
N GLU A 267 -75.95 -54.85 80.84
CA GLU A 267 -76.27 -54.70 82.27
C GLU A 267 -77.77 -54.41 82.49
N GLU A 268 -78.35 -53.47 81.75
CA GLU A 268 -79.78 -53.17 81.83
C GLU A 268 -80.65 -54.36 81.41
N ASN A 269 -80.23 -55.12 80.39
CA ASN A 269 -80.93 -56.34 79.97
C ASN A 269 -80.85 -57.44 81.04
N THR A 270 -79.69 -57.66 81.65
CA THR A 270 -79.53 -58.65 82.73
C THR A 270 -80.31 -58.24 83.98
N PHE A 271 -80.32 -56.94 84.33
CA PHE A 271 -81.17 -56.39 85.38
C PHE A 271 -82.65 -56.63 85.07
N LEU A 272 -83.10 -56.33 83.85
CA LEU A 272 -84.47 -56.58 83.42
C LEU A 272 -84.84 -58.06 83.48
N GLU A 273 -83.94 -58.96 83.10
CA GLU A 273 -84.16 -60.41 83.24
C GLU A 273 -84.27 -60.84 84.70
N ASN A 274 -83.44 -60.29 85.59
CA ASN A 274 -83.49 -60.56 87.02
C ASN A 274 -84.79 -60.05 87.63
N GLU A 275 -85.23 -58.84 87.29
CA GLU A 275 -86.52 -58.31 87.72
C GLU A 275 -87.70 -59.11 87.16
N LYS A 276 -87.62 -59.60 85.93
CA LYS A 276 -88.61 -60.55 85.39
C LYS A 276 -88.63 -61.87 86.16
N ARG A 277 -87.47 -62.39 86.60
CA ARG A 277 -87.39 -63.58 87.47
C ARG A 277 -87.96 -63.30 88.85
N ASN A 278 -87.60 -62.18 89.47
CA ASN A 278 -88.11 -61.77 90.78
C ASN A 278 -89.63 -61.62 90.74
N ASN A 279 -90.18 -60.94 89.73
CA ASN A 279 -91.63 -60.83 89.54
C ASN A 279 -92.30 -62.21 89.41
N ARG A 280 -91.70 -63.16 88.67
CA ARG A 280 -92.23 -64.54 88.60
C ARG A 280 -92.21 -65.26 89.95
N ILE A 281 -91.17 -65.07 90.75
CA ILE A 281 -91.08 -65.64 92.10
C ILE A 281 -92.16 -65.03 93.00
N LEU A 282 -92.32 -63.70 92.98
CA LEU A 282 -93.36 -63.01 93.72
C LEU A 282 -94.77 -63.44 93.29
N GLU A 283 -95.01 -63.62 91.99
CA GLU A 283 -96.27 -64.17 91.47
C GLU A 283 -96.55 -65.58 92.03
N MET A 284 -95.52 -66.44 92.13
CA MET A 284 -95.64 -67.76 92.76
C MET A 284 -95.92 -67.67 94.26
N GLU A 285 -95.23 -66.79 95.00
CA GLU A 285 -95.47 -66.56 96.43
C GLU A 285 -96.88 -66.02 96.70
N ILE A 286 -97.37 -65.09 95.88
CA ILE A 286 -98.75 -64.60 95.93
C ILE A 286 -99.73 -65.75 95.70
N GLN A 287 -99.43 -66.65 94.76
CA GLN A 287 -100.28 -67.81 94.49
C GLN A 287 -100.32 -68.78 95.68
N GLU A 288 -99.19 -69.03 96.35
CA GLU A 288 -99.13 -69.84 97.58
C GLU A 288 -99.87 -69.17 98.75
N ALA A 289 -99.71 -67.86 98.92
CA ALA A 289 -100.44 -67.06 99.90
C ALA A 289 -101.96 -67.10 99.63
N ASN A 290 -102.39 -67.03 98.37
CA ASN A 290 -103.80 -67.15 97.99
C ASN A 290 -104.36 -68.55 98.27
N ASN A 291 -103.57 -69.60 98.02
CA ASN A 291 -103.96 -70.98 98.32
C ASN A 291 -104.12 -71.20 99.83
N SER A 292 -103.19 -70.69 100.65
CA SER A 292 -103.27 -70.78 102.11
C SER A 292 -104.43 -69.95 102.68
N ASN A 293 -104.67 -68.74 102.18
CA ASN A 293 -105.84 -67.93 102.54
C ASN A 293 -107.16 -68.65 102.18
N SER A 294 -107.23 -69.26 100.99
CA SER A 294 -108.38 -70.07 100.57
C SER A 294 -108.60 -71.30 101.47
N ARG A 295 -107.53 -71.89 102.02
CA ARG A 295 -107.61 -72.98 103.00
C ARG A 295 -108.16 -72.47 104.34
N LEU A 296 -107.61 -71.37 104.86
CA LEU A 296 -108.07 -70.74 106.11
C LEU A 296 -109.54 -70.31 106.04
N LYS A 297 -110.00 -69.78 104.90
CA LYS A 297 -111.42 -69.46 104.70
C LYS A 297 -112.34 -70.69 104.78
N ARG A 298 -111.89 -71.84 104.28
CA ARG A 298 -112.62 -73.12 104.41
C ARG A 298 -112.67 -73.58 105.86
N GLU A 299 -111.53 -73.60 106.55
CA GLU A 299 -111.45 -73.98 107.97
C GLU A 299 -112.33 -73.07 108.86
N MET A 300 -112.37 -71.77 108.58
CA MET A 300 -113.24 -70.82 109.29
C MET A 300 -114.73 -71.12 109.04
N ALA A 301 -115.12 -71.48 107.82
CA ALA A 301 -116.50 -71.85 107.50
C ALA A 301 -116.94 -73.13 108.24
N ASP A 302 -116.05 -74.13 108.32
CA ASP A 302 -116.30 -75.37 109.06
C ASP A 302 -116.50 -75.09 110.57
N MET A 303 -115.64 -74.26 111.17
CA MET A 303 -115.76 -73.87 112.58
C MET A 303 -117.04 -73.10 112.88
N TYR A 304 -117.48 -72.23 111.96
CA TYR A 304 -118.75 -71.52 112.08
C TYR A 304 -119.93 -72.49 112.15
N GLN A 305 -119.85 -73.59 111.40
CA GLN A 305 -120.92 -74.57 111.36
C GLN A 305 -121.00 -75.44 112.61
N VAL A 306 -119.86 -75.69 113.27
CA VAL A 306 -119.82 -76.33 114.61
C VAL A 306 -120.40 -75.42 115.70
N LEU A 307 -120.18 -74.11 115.63
CA LEU A 307 -120.77 -73.16 116.57
C LEU A 307 -122.31 -73.14 116.47
N LEU A 308 -122.84 -73.24 115.24
CA LEU A 308 -124.28 -73.24 115.01
C LEU A 308 -124.97 -74.45 115.66
N THR A 309 -124.36 -75.64 115.59
CA THR A 309 -124.90 -76.86 116.21
C THR A 309 -124.82 -76.81 117.74
N MET A 310 -123.72 -76.33 118.31
CA MET A 310 -123.58 -76.10 119.76
C MET A 310 -124.63 -75.13 120.31
N ASN A 311 -124.97 -74.08 119.55
CA ASN A 311 -125.99 -73.12 119.96
C ASN A 311 -127.39 -73.75 119.99
N THR A 312 -127.71 -74.65 119.05
CA THR A 312 -128.98 -75.38 119.09
C THR A 312 -129.11 -76.28 120.31
N ASP A 313 -128.01 -76.89 120.76
CA ASP A 313 -127.98 -77.76 121.96
C ASP A 313 -128.12 -76.95 123.27
N TYR A 314 -127.57 -75.74 123.33
CA TYR A 314 -127.75 -74.85 124.47
C TYR A 314 -129.23 -74.49 124.71
N HIS A 315 -129.98 -74.22 123.65
CA HIS A 315 -131.39 -73.84 123.75
C HIS A 315 -132.31 -74.97 124.22
N THR A 316 -131.99 -76.22 123.91
CA THR A 316 -132.78 -77.39 124.37
C THR A 316 -132.59 -77.64 125.86
N LEU A 317 -131.36 -77.54 126.39
CA LEU A 317 -131.08 -77.66 127.83
C LEU A 317 -131.79 -76.57 128.66
N LYS A 318 -131.80 -75.33 128.16
CA LYS A 318 -132.44 -74.19 128.83
C LYS A 318 -133.94 -74.42 129.06
N ARG A 319 -134.64 -75.10 128.14
CA ARG A 319 -136.07 -75.42 128.27
C ARG A 319 -136.35 -76.42 129.39
N GLN A 320 -135.48 -77.40 129.60
CA GLN A 320 -135.66 -78.45 130.61
C GLN A 320 -135.55 -77.93 132.06
N VAL A 321 -134.67 -76.95 132.29
CA VAL A 321 -134.45 -76.35 133.63
C VAL A 321 -135.64 -75.47 134.06
N SER A 322 -136.30 -74.80 133.12
CA SER A 322 -137.43 -73.91 133.40
C SER A 322 -138.66 -74.66 133.94
N THR A 323 -138.95 -75.85 133.43
CA THR A 323 -140.09 -76.68 133.87
C THR A 323 -139.92 -77.23 135.29
N ALA A 324 -138.70 -77.60 135.70
CA ALA A 324 -138.42 -78.07 137.06
C ALA A 324 -138.59 -76.97 138.12
N SER A 325 -138.30 -75.71 137.77
CA SER A 325 -138.41 -74.56 138.68
C SER A 325 -139.86 -74.21 139.06
N HIS A 326 -140.83 -74.41 138.17
CA HIS A 326 -142.24 -74.09 138.43
C HIS A 326 -142.92 -75.04 139.42
N HIS A 327 -142.54 -76.33 139.48
CA HIS A 327 -143.15 -77.28 140.43
C HIS A 327 -142.82 -76.97 141.90
N LEU A 328 -141.60 -76.49 142.18
CA LEU A 328 -141.13 -76.18 143.54
C LEU A 328 -141.79 -74.92 144.15
N LYS A 329 -142.29 -74.01 143.29
CA LYS A 329 -142.85 -72.71 143.69
C LYS A 329 -144.28 -72.81 144.24
N ASN A 330 -145.07 -73.81 143.84
CA ASN A 330 -146.47 -73.97 144.26
C ASN A 330 -146.64 -74.52 145.68
N GLU A 331 -145.74 -75.38 146.16
CA GLU A 331 -145.79 -75.94 147.52
C GLU A 331 -145.42 -74.90 148.61
N ARG A 332 -144.54 -73.94 148.30
CA ARG A 332 -144.09 -72.89 149.26
C ARG A 332 -145.12 -71.78 149.50
N LEU A 333 -146.09 -71.61 148.61
CA LEU A 333 -147.13 -70.56 148.67
C LEU A 333 -148.31 -70.90 149.60
N ARG A 334 -148.46 -72.15 150.05
CA ARG A 334 -149.54 -72.58 150.96
C ARG A 334 -149.24 -72.30 152.44
N GLY A 335 -147.98 -72.20 152.84
CA GLY A 335 -147.56 -71.99 154.24
C GLY A 335 -147.52 -70.53 154.69
N LYS A 336 -147.22 -69.57 153.79
CA LYS A 336 -147.05 -68.14 154.15
C LYS A 336 -148.34 -67.36 154.42
N ARG A 337 -149.51 -67.87 154.01
CA ARG A 337 -150.80 -67.14 154.11
C ARG A 337 -151.42 -67.06 155.51
N MET A 338 -150.88 -67.74 156.53
CA MET A 338 -151.43 -67.69 157.89
C MET A 338 -150.69 -66.72 158.84
N ASP A 339 -149.42 -66.38 158.59
CA ASP A 339 -148.63 -65.52 159.49
C ASP A 339 -148.76 -64.01 159.21
N GLU A 340 -149.26 -63.62 158.03
CA GLU A 340 -149.31 -62.22 157.56
C GLU A 340 -150.55 -61.41 158.03
N GLN A 341 -151.51 -61.98 158.78
CA GLN A 341 -152.73 -61.26 159.19
C GLN A 341 -152.66 -60.50 160.54
N PHE A 342 -151.62 -60.68 161.36
CA PHE A 342 -151.62 -60.19 162.76
C PHE A 342 -150.81 -58.91 163.04
N THR A 343 -149.87 -58.52 162.18
CA THR A 343 -148.87 -57.47 162.51
C THR A 343 -149.03 -56.16 161.74
N GLU A 344 -150.00 -56.08 160.82
CA GLU A 344 -150.15 -54.96 159.86
C GLU A 344 -151.02 -53.78 160.36
N LYS A 345 -151.50 -53.78 161.61
CA LYS A 345 -152.38 -52.69 162.12
C LYS A 345 -151.73 -51.66 163.04
N GLU A 346 -150.50 -51.84 163.52
CA GLU A 346 -149.95 -51.00 164.61
C GLU A 346 -148.92 -49.92 164.21
N ALA A 347 -148.32 -49.95 163.03
CA ALA A 347 -147.15 -49.09 162.77
C ALA A 347 -147.39 -47.80 161.94
N LEU A 348 -148.61 -47.55 161.44
CA LEU A 348 -148.87 -46.45 160.46
C LEU A 348 -149.23 -45.07 161.05
N CYS A 349 -149.38 -44.90 162.37
CA CYS A 349 -149.87 -43.63 162.95
C CYS A 349 -148.84 -42.80 163.75
N ALA A 350 -147.65 -43.31 164.06
CA ALA A 350 -146.72 -42.63 164.97
C ALA A 350 -145.68 -41.71 164.28
N GLN A 351 -145.64 -41.67 162.94
CA GLN A 351 -144.58 -40.97 162.21
C GLN A 351 -144.88 -39.49 161.84
N TYR A 352 -146.05 -38.94 162.19
CA TYR A 352 -146.45 -37.57 161.74
C TYR A 352 -146.59 -36.49 162.82
N THR A 353 -146.36 -36.77 164.11
CA THR A 353 -146.59 -35.77 165.18
C THR A 353 -145.36 -35.31 165.96
N GLU A 354 -144.15 -35.79 165.69
CA GLU A 354 -143.04 -35.50 166.60
C GLU A 354 -141.72 -35.22 165.88
N ASP A 355 -141.74 -34.29 164.89
CA ASP A 355 -140.53 -33.58 164.44
C ASP A 355 -140.76 -32.29 163.60
N VAL A 356 -141.82 -31.51 163.87
CA VAL A 356 -141.90 -30.10 163.35
C VAL A 356 -141.35 -29.06 164.32
N GLY A 357 -140.81 -29.49 165.43
CA GLY A 357 -139.48 -28.99 165.69
C GLY A 357 -138.86 -29.88 166.74
N ALA A 358 -137.63 -30.32 166.53
CA ALA A 358 -136.44 -29.45 166.50
C ALA A 358 -136.30 -28.56 167.75
N LEU A 359 -137.23 -28.68 168.68
CA LEU A 359 -137.70 -27.54 169.44
C LEU A 359 -136.76 -27.33 170.59
N GLN A 360 -136.02 -26.22 170.54
CA GLN A 360 -135.25 -25.78 171.70
C GLN A 360 -134.38 -26.93 172.24
N THR A 361 -133.80 -27.65 171.26
CA THR A 361 -132.48 -28.26 171.26
C THR A 361 -131.78 -28.16 172.59
N LYS A 362 -132.04 -29.18 173.37
CA LYS A 362 -131.28 -29.63 174.51
C LYS A 362 -131.32 -31.16 174.37
N LEU A 363 -130.16 -31.79 174.20
CA LEU A 363 -129.20 -31.99 175.28
C LEU A 363 -129.59 -33.27 175.98
N GLU A 364 -128.58 -34.13 176.06
CA GLU A 364 -128.57 -35.16 177.06
C GLU A 364 -129.70 -36.17 176.81
N GLU A 365 -129.63 -37.38 177.25
CA GLU A 365 -128.78 -37.98 178.22
C GLU A 365 -128.98 -39.43 177.81
N VAL A 366 -127.89 -40.12 177.49
CA VAL A 366 -127.38 -41.08 178.46
C VAL A 366 -128.08 -42.44 178.34
N LYS A 367 -127.21 -43.40 178.00
CA LYS A 367 -127.05 -44.71 178.64
C LYS A 367 -127.96 -45.88 178.27
N ASN A 368 -127.23 -46.88 177.78
CA ASN A 368 -126.98 -48.18 178.41
C ASN A 368 -128.04 -49.27 178.42
N SER A 369 -127.44 -50.47 178.45
CA SER A 369 -127.86 -51.75 179.00
C SER A 369 -128.78 -52.57 178.10
N ALA A 370 -128.29 -53.66 177.49
CA ALA A 370 -127.80 -54.89 178.13
C ALA A 370 -128.89 -55.60 178.93
N MET A 371 -128.92 -56.94 178.84
CA MET A 371 -128.39 -57.86 179.85
C MET A 371 -128.55 -59.30 179.29
N THR A 372 -127.65 -60.29 179.41
CA THR A 372 -126.91 -60.90 180.54
C THR A 372 -127.78 -61.65 181.56
N SER A 373 -127.44 -62.91 181.85
CA SER A 373 -127.50 -63.58 183.19
C SER A 373 -127.05 -65.05 183.05
N GLU A 374 -125.82 -65.40 183.42
CA GLU A 374 -125.43 -65.82 184.78
C GLU A 374 -125.66 -67.31 185.05
N GLU A 375 -124.70 -68.16 184.65
CA GLU A 375 -124.37 -69.47 185.28
C GLU A 375 -123.08 -70.12 184.69
N ARG A 376 -121.89 -69.51 184.93
CA ARG A 376 -120.58 -70.23 184.84
C ARG A 376 -119.46 -69.72 185.76
N ILE A 377 -119.72 -68.76 186.66
CA ILE A 377 -118.74 -68.25 187.64
C ILE A 377 -118.68 -69.19 188.86
N LYS A 378 -117.86 -70.24 188.77
CA LYS A 378 -117.39 -71.01 189.94
C LYS A 378 -115.95 -71.55 189.81
N SER A 379 -115.20 -71.16 188.78
CA SER A 379 -113.81 -71.64 188.59
C SER A 379 -112.70 -70.62 188.93
N ILE A 380 -113.00 -69.34 189.13
CA ILE A 380 -111.95 -68.28 189.16
C ILE A 380 -111.48 -67.88 190.57
N GLU A 381 -112.19 -68.20 191.64
CA GLU A 381 -111.84 -67.70 192.99
C GLU A 381 -110.62 -68.38 193.67
N LYS A 382 -109.92 -69.33 193.03
CA LYS A 382 -108.79 -70.04 193.67
C LYS A 382 -107.39 -69.47 193.38
N ILE A 383 -107.26 -68.40 192.57
CA ILE A 383 -105.94 -67.94 192.07
C ILE A 383 -105.34 -66.76 192.87
N ILE A 384 -106.13 -66.00 193.63
CA ILE A 384 -105.68 -64.71 194.18
C ILE A 384 -104.74 -64.84 195.40
N GLU A 385 -104.71 -65.98 196.10
CA GLU A 385 -103.94 -66.13 197.37
C GLU A 385 -102.42 -66.38 197.19
N GLN A 386 -101.90 -66.50 195.95
CA GLN A 386 -100.47 -66.80 195.70
C GLN A 386 -99.58 -65.58 195.36
N GLU A 387 -100.13 -64.42 194.96
CA GLU A 387 -99.31 -63.30 194.44
C GLU A 387 -98.62 -62.44 195.52
N GLU A 388 -99.14 -62.37 196.75
CA GLU A 388 -98.62 -61.43 197.76
C GLU A 388 -97.20 -61.74 198.27
N LYS A 389 -96.64 -62.94 198.05
CA LYS A 389 -95.28 -63.29 198.50
C LYS A 389 -94.15 -62.85 197.56
N LEU A 390 -94.42 -62.50 196.30
CA LEU A 390 -93.40 -62.16 195.29
C LEU A 390 -92.92 -60.69 195.36
N TYR A 391 -93.67 -59.80 195.99
CA TYR A 391 -93.43 -58.36 195.99
C TYR A 391 -92.15 -57.92 196.75
N ASN A 392 -91.79 -58.62 197.83
CA ASN A 392 -90.70 -58.18 198.73
C ASN A 392 -89.27 -58.46 198.21
N ILE A 393 -89.08 -59.24 197.15
CA ILE A 393 -87.75 -59.56 196.58
C ILE A 393 -87.31 -58.51 195.54
N ASN A 394 -88.23 -57.89 194.81
CA ASN A 394 -87.92 -56.97 193.70
C ASN A 394 -87.40 -55.59 194.12
N LEU A 395 -87.59 -55.17 195.38
CA LEU A 395 -87.16 -53.84 195.83
C LEU A 395 -85.63 -53.72 196.02
N ALA A 396 -84.92 -54.81 196.30
CA ALA A 396 -83.48 -54.79 196.53
C ALA A 396 -82.62 -54.69 195.24
N ASP A 397 -83.16 -55.09 194.08
CA ASP A 397 -82.45 -55.07 192.79
C ASP A 397 -82.49 -53.71 192.06
N ILE A 398 -83.42 -52.82 192.44
CA ILE A 398 -83.62 -51.52 191.77
C ILE A 398 -82.55 -50.49 192.16
N GLU A 399 -82.00 -50.52 193.37
CA GLU A 399 -81.01 -49.52 193.79
C GLU A 399 -79.63 -49.70 193.12
N LYS A 400 -79.27 -50.93 192.74
CA LYS A 400 -77.96 -51.24 192.13
C LYS A 400 -77.86 -50.83 190.65
N THR A 401 -78.99 -50.80 189.94
CA THR A 401 -79.07 -50.51 188.49
C THR A 401 -79.04 -49.01 188.17
N ASN A 402 -79.59 -48.15 189.04
CA ASN A 402 -79.63 -46.70 188.82
C ASN A 402 -78.23 -46.03 188.85
N GLY A 403 -77.25 -46.57 189.59
CA GLY A 403 -75.89 -46.00 189.66
C GLY A 403 -75.01 -46.22 188.42
N VAL A 404 -75.37 -47.16 187.54
CA VAL A 404 -74.67 -47.42 186.26
C VAL A 404 -75.24 -46.52 185.14
N LEU A 405 -76.53 -46.22 185.18
CA LEU A 405 -77.24 -45.43 184.17
C LEU A 405 -76.73 -43.97 184.07
N PHE A 406 -76.44 -43.33 185.21
CA PHE A 406 -76.04 -41.92 185.22
C PHE A 406 -74.66 -41.67 184.57
N ARG A 407 -73.73 -42.62 184.68
CA ARG A 407 -72.37 -42.47 184.11
C ARG A 407 -72.34 -42.63 182.59
N SER A 408 -73.25 -43.42 182.01
CA SER A 408 -73.34 -43.60 180.55
C SER A 408 -74.03 -42.43 179.85
N GLU A 409 -74.92 -41.69 180.51
CA GLU A 409 -75.56 -40.50 179.93
C GLU A 409 -74.61 -39.31 179.77
N GLN A 410 -73.63 -39.17 180.66
CA GLN A 410 -72.64 -38.08 180.60
C GLN A 410 -71.72 -38.20 179.38
N THR A 411 -71.18 -39.40 179.11
CA THR A 411 -70.27 -39.66 177.97
C THR A 411 -70.99 -39.57 176.62
N LEU A 412 -72.28 -39.86 176.57
CA LEU A 412 -73.11 -39.74 175.38
C LEU A 412 -73.30 -38.26 174.93
N LYS A 413 -73.33 -37.31 175.88
CA LYS A 413 -73.50 -35.89 175.58
C LYS A 413 -72.27 -35.28 174.90
N GLU A 414 -71.07 -35.58 175.39
CA GLU A 414 -69.82 -35.05 174.82
C GLU A 414 -69.60 -35.52 173.38
N GLN A 415 -69.86 -36.80 173.08
CA GLN A 415 -69.77 -37.35 171.72
C GLN A 415 -70.78 -36.73 170.74
N ARG A 416 -71.95 -36.29 171.22
CA ARG A 416 -72.96 -35.61 170.39
C ARG A 416 -72.55 -34.20 169.97
N GLU A 417 -71.78 -33.48 170.78
CA GLU A 417 -71.32 -32.14 170.40
C GLU A 417 -70.21 -32.18 169.35
N ILE A 418 -69.25 -33.12 169.48
CA ILE A 418 -68.20 -33.34 168.47
C ILE A 418 -68.81 -33.70 167.11
N GLY A 419 -69.85 -34.55 167.10
CA GLY A 419 -70.58 -34.93 165.89
C GLY A 419 -71.28 -33.75 165.18
N LYS A 420 -71.74 -32.74 165.92
CA LYS A 420 -72.39 -31.55 165.32
C LYS A 420 -71.40 -30.65 164.59
N ASN A 421 -70.20 -30.46 165.15
CA ASN A 421 -69.19 -29.59 164.54
C ASN A 421 -68.65 -30.18 163.21
N LEU A 422 -68.41 -31.50 163.16
CA LEU A 422 -67.99 -32.18 161.93
C LEU A 422 -69.06 -32.17 160.83
N ALA A 423 -70.35 -32.19 161.20
CA ALA A 423 -71.44 -32.11 160.22
C ALA A 423 -71.44 -30.77 159.46
N ILE A 424 -71.18 -29.66 160.16
CA ILE A 424 -71.16 -28.32 159.55
C ILE A 424 -70.00 -28.19 158.55
N GLU A 425 -68.81 -28.72 158.85
CA GLU A 425 -67.68 -28.71 157.91
C GLU A 425 -67.96 -29.56 156.66
N ILE A 426 -68.59 -30.73 156.82
CA ILE A 426 -68.99 -31.59 155.71
C ILE A 426 -70.01 -30.89 154.80
N ASP A 427 -70.99 -30.19 155.36
CA ASP A 427 -72.02 -29.49 154.58
C ASP A 427 -71.42 -28.34 153.74
N THR A 428 -70.47 -27.58 154.29
CA THR A 428 -69.79 -26.52 153.53
C THR A 428 -68.92 -27.07 152.39
N GLY A 429 -68.19 -28.17 152.63
CA GLY A 429 -67.43 -28.87 151.59
C GLY A 429 -68.33 -29.55 150.54
N ALA A 430 -69.49 -30.07 150.94
CA ALA A 430 -70.46 -30.64 150.01
C ALA A 430 -71.03 -29.58 149.05
N CYS A 431 -71.25 -28.35 149.54
CA CYS A 431 -71.77 -27.25 148.73
C CYS A 431 -70.80 -26.80 147.63
N THR A 432 -69.50 -26.64 147.94
CA THR A 432 -68.47 -26.30 146.94
C THR A 432 -68.28 -27.43 145.92
N THR A 433 -68.32 -28.69 146.37
CA THR A 433 -68.25 -29.85 145.48
C THR A 433 -69.47 -29.93 144.55
N ALA A 434 -70.67 -29.55 145.02
CA ALA A 434 -71.87 -29.50 144.19
C ALA A 434 -71.80 -28.41 143.09
N GLN A 435 -71.20 -27.25 143.38
CA GLN A 435 -70.96 -26.20 142.38
C GLN A 435 -70.01 -26.66 141.27
N LEU A 436 -68.88 -27.29 141.62
CA LEU A 436 -67.95 -27.84 140.63
C LEU A 436 -68.57 -28.97 139.80
N ARG A 437 -69.37 -29.86 140.43
CA ARG A 437 -70.12 -30.90 139.70
C ARG A 437 -71.10 -30.32 138.69
N LYS A 438 -71.78 -29.22 139.01
CA LYS A 438 -72.67 -28.54 138.05
C LYS A 438 -71.90 -28.00 136.85
N HIS A 439 -70.74 -27.39 137.06
CA HIS A 439 -69.89 -26.88 135.98
C HIS A 439 -69.32 -28.01 135.10
N ILE A 440 -68.97 -29.16 135.70
CA ILE A 440 -68.58 -30.36 134.94
C ILE A 440 -69.76 -30.90 134.13
N GLN A 441 -70.99 -30.87 134.68
CA GLN A 441 -72.16 -31.35 133.96
C GLN A 441 -72.54 -30.47 132.78
N THR A 442 -72.35 -29.15 132.86
CA THR A 442 -72.58 -28.25 131.71
C THR A 442 -71.56 -28.50 130.61
N GLU A 443 -70.28 -28.63 130.94
CA GLU A 443 -69.23 -29.00 129.97
C GLU A 443 -69.46 -30.39 129.35
N ARG A 444 -69.90 -31.37 130.16
CA ARG A 444 -70.27 -32.70 129.65
C ARG A 444 -71.43 -32.65 128.66
N LYS A 445 -72.43 -31.80 128.89
CA LYS A 445 -73.55 -31.64 127.94
C LYS A 445 -73.10 -31.00 126.63
N GLU A 446 -72.20 -30.02 126.66
CA GLU A 446 -71.64 -29.44 125.44
C GLU A 446 -70.78 -30.45 124.69
N LEU A 447 -70.00 -31.26 125.42
CA LEU A 447 -69.24 -32.36 124.84
C LEU A 447 -70.16 -33.42 124.21
N GLU A 448 -71.29 -33.76 124.84
CA GLU A 448 -72.29 -34.69 124.28
C GLU A 448 -72.90 -34.11 123.01
N ARG A 449 -73.23 -32.81 122.99
CA ARG A 449 -73.74 -32.12 121.80
C ARG A 449 -72.71 -32.12 120.66
N ILE A 450 -71.44 -31.85 120.97
CA ILE A 450 -70.36 -31.93 119.96
C ILE A 450 -70.18 -33.37 119.48
N LYS A 451 -70.27 -34.38 120.36
CA LYS A 451 -70.24 -35.78 119.95
C LYS A 451 -71.44 -36.16 119.09
N GLU A 452 -72.64 -35.66 119.37
CA GLU A 452 -73.82 -35.88 118.50
C GLU A 452 -73.61 -35.24 117.13
N VAL A 453 -73.05 -34.02 117.06
CA VAL A 453 -72.70 -33.38 115.78
C VAL A 453 -71.59 -34.15 115.08
N VAL A 454 -70.58 -34.63 115.80
CA VAL A 454 -69.50 -35.45 115.23
C VAL A 454 -70.07 -36.78 114.75
N TYR A 455 -70.93 -37.47 115.49
CA TYR A 455 -71.59 -38.68 115.05
C TYR A 455 -72.57 -38.44 113.90
N GLU A 456 -73.24 -37.28 113.83
CA GLU A 456 -74.06 -36.91 112.69
C GLU A 456 -73.19 -36.63 111.46
N MET A 457 -72.02 -36.00 111.65
CA MET A 457 -71.05 -35.75 110.58
C MET A 457 -70.33 -37.04 110.16
N GLU A 458 -69.98 -37.93 111.09
CA GLU A 458 -69.41 -39.26 110.84
C GLU A 458 -70.44 -40.14 110.18
N PHE A 459 -71.71 -40.11 110.60
CA PHE A 459 -72.79 -40.79 109.89
C PHE A 459 -72.99 -40.21 108.50
N ARG A 460 -72.92 -38.89 108.31
CA ARG A 460 -72.96 -38.26 106.99
C ARG A 460 -71.74 -38.61 106.16
N ILE A 461 -70.56 -38.72 106.76
CA ILE A 461 -69.32 -39.16 106.11
C ILE A 461 -69.47 -40.63 105.73
N ASP A 462 -69.87 -41.53 106.62
CA ASP A 462 -70.19 -42.93 106.34
C ASP A 462 -71.29 -43.04 105.27
N GLU A 463 -72.30 -42.19 105.28
CA GLU A 463 -73.33 -42.15 104.23
C GLU A 463 -72.76 -41.62 102.91
N CYS A 464 -71.82 -40.65 102.95
CA CYS A 464 -71.09 -40.15 101.78
C CYS A 464 -70.00 -41.11 101.29
N GLU A 465 -69.41 -41.92 102.17
CA GLU A 465 -68.38 -42.93 101.93
C GLU A 465 -69.02 -44.20 101.44
N LYS A 466 -70.19 -44.58 101.97
CA LYS A 466 -71.05 -45.65 101.47
C LYS A 466 -71.69 -45.24 100.15
N LYS A 467 -72.10 -43.98 99.98
CA LYS A 467 -72.37 -43.40 98.66
C LYS A 467 -71.13 -43.49 97.79
N LEU A 468 -69.94 -43.04 98.21
CA LEU A 468 -68.70 -43.12 97.40
C LEU A 468 -68.30 -44.56 97.04
N TYR A 469 -68.52 -45.53 97.92
CA TYR A 469 -68.29 -46.94 97.67
C TYR A 469 -69.35 -47.51 96.72
N GLU A 470 -70.62 -47.16 96.89
CA GLU A 470 -71.71 -47.45 95.93
C GLU A 470 -71.49 -46.72 94.58
N LEU A 471 -70.85 -45.55 94.58
CA LEU A 471 -70.46 -44.77 93.40
C LEU A 471 -69.17 -45.29 92.74
N SER A 472 -68.37 -46.08 93.47
CA SER A 472 -67.16 -46.76 92.98
C SER A 472 -67.45 -48.15 92.38
N GLU A 473 -68.63 -48.72 92.65
CA GLU A 473 -69.09 -49.97 91.98
C GLU A 473 -70.38 -49.83 91.15
N VAL A 474 -71.08 -48.69 91.12
CA VAL A 474 -72.05 -48.37 90.04
C VAL A 474 -72.11 -46.85 89.75
N LYS A 475 -71.54 -46.47 88.60
CA LYS A 475 -71.81 -45.27 87.76
C LYS A 475 -71.95 -43.89 88.47
N TYR A 476 -70.84 -43.29 88.89
CA TYR A 476 -70.60 -41.82 88.78
C TYR A 476 -69.54 -41.49 87.71
N VAL A 477 -69.60 -42.26 86.62
CA VAL A 477 -68.76 -42.12 85.45
C VAL A 477 -69.02 -40.78 84.76
N GLU A 478 -70.25 -40.30 84.64
CA GLU A 478 -70.54 -39.12 83.80
C GLU A 478 -70.03 -37.76 84.35
N VAL A 479 -70.15 -37.45 85.66
CA VAL A 479 -69.71 -36.13 86.18
C VAL A 479 -68.20 -36.08 86.47
N SER A 480 -67.59 -37.23 86.77
CA SER A 480 -66.12 -37.36 86.90
C SER A 480 -65.45 -37.46 85.54
N GLU A 481 -66.02 -38.21 84.58
CA GLU A 481 -65.60 -38.17 83.17
C GLU A 481 -65.84 -36.78 82.57
N GLU A 482 -66.91 -36.04 82.85
CA GLU A 482 -67.09 -34.68 82.31
C GLU A 482 -66.02 -33.70 82.80
N LYS A 483 -65.59 -33.81 84.07
CA LYS A 483 -64.51 -32.97 84.61
C LYS A 483 -63.13 -33.45 84.19
N GLN A 484 -62.93 -34.76 84.05
CA GLN A 484 -61.70 -35.34 83.53
C GLN A 484 -61.56 -35.05 82.03
N GLN A 485 -62.64 -35.17 81.25
CA GLN A 485 -62.75 -34.74 79.86
C GLN A 485 -62.50 -33.24 79.73
N LYS A 486 -63.04 -32.39 80.61
CA LYS A 486 -62.69 -30.95 80.62
C LYS A 486 -61.23 -30.68 80.96
N LEU A 487 -60.62 -31.47 81.83
CA LEU A 487 -59.18 -31.40 82.12
C LEU A 487 -58.35 -31.84 80.91
N ASP A 488 -58.71 -32.96 80.30
CA ASP A 488 -58.06 -33.49 79.09
C ASP A 488 -58.25 -32.55 77.90
N GLU A 489 -59.42 -31.91 77.76
CA GLU A 489 -59.69 -30.85 76.78
C GLU A 489 -58.86 -29.60 77.07
N LEU A 490 -58.72 -29.18 78.34
CA LEU A 490 -57.88 -28.05 78.72
C LEU A 490 -56.39 -28.35 78.54
N GLU A 491 -55.94 -29.58 78.80
CA GLU A 491 -54.57 -30.03 78.55
C GLU A 491 -54.28 -30.16 77.06
N LYS A 492 -55.23 -30.67 76.27
CA LYS A 492 -55.14 -30.74 74.81
C LYS A 492 -55.12 -29.36 74.18
N THR A 493 -56.00 -28.45 74.61
CA THR A 493 -55.96 -27.05 74.15
C THR A 493 -54.67 -26.36 74.57
N LEU A 494 -54.15 -26.59 75.78
CA LEU A 494 -52.86 -26.06 76.21
C LEU A 494 -51.68 -26.65 75.42
N SER A 495 -51.75 -27.93 75.03
CA SER A 495 -50.81 -28.56 74.10
C SER A 495 -50.88 -27.93 72.71
N ASP A 496 -52.08 -27.77 72.15
CA ASP A 496 -52.32 -27.11 70.86
C ASP A 496 -51.80 -25.67 70.86
N TYR A 497 -52.01 -24.92 71.96
CA TYR A 497 -51.46 -23.56 72.12
C TYR A 497 -49.92 -23.56 72.23
N LYS A 498 -49.30 -24.55 72.88
CA LYS A 498 -47.83 -24.69 72.92
C LYS A 498 -47.25 -25.05 71.55
N GLU A 499 -47.89 -25.94 70.81
CA GLU A 499 -47.51 -26.26 69.43
C GLU A 499 -47.66 -25.06 68.51
N LEU A 500 -48.76 -24.31 68.63
CA LEU A 500 -48.99 -23.07 67.90
C LEU A 500 -47.91 -22.03 68.24
N GLN A 501 -47.61 -21.83 69.53
CA GLN A 501 -46.54 -20.95 69.99
C GLN A 501 -45.18 -21.37 69.43
N HIS A 502 -44.86 -22.66 69.44
CA HIS A 502 -43.61 -23.18 68.88
C HIS A 502 -43.54 -22.95 67.37
N SER A 503 -44.63 -23.18 66.64
CA SER A 503 -44.71 -22.93 65.21
C SER A 503 -44.54 -21.44 64.86
N LEU A 504 -45.16 -20.55 65.65
CA LEU A 504 -45.02 -19.10 65.51
C LEU A 504 -43.60 -18.65 65.84
N GLN A 505 -42.97 -19.23 66.86
CA GLN A 505 -41.58 -18.94 67.22
C GLN A 505 -40.63 -19.32 66.08
N ILE A 506 -40.81 -20.50 65.47
CA ILE A 506 -40.04 -20.91 64.28
C ILE A 506 -40.25 -19.95 63.11
N GLN A 507 -41.47 -19.45 62.90
CA GLN A 507 -41.75 -18.46 61.84
C GLN A 507 -41.08 -17.11 62.14
N VAL A 508 -41.13 -16.64 63.38
CA VAL A 508 -40.45 -15.41 63.82
C VAL A 508 -38.95 -15.52 63.63
N ASP A 509 -38.35 -16.66 63.99
CA ASP A 509 -36.91 -16.86 63.83
C ASP A 509 -36.50 -16.96 62.36
N ARG A 510 -37.34 -17.57 61.49
CA ARG A 510 -37.14 -17.51 60.03
C ARG A 510 -37.20 -16.07 59.49
N LEU A 511 -38.19 -15.29 59.90
CA LEU A 511 -38.31 -13.89 59.47
C LEU A 511 -37.13 -13.03 59.97
N ARG A 512 -36.63 -13.30 61.17
CA ARG A 512 -35.41 -12.66 61.70
C ARG A 512 -34.17 -13.02 60.88
N GLU A 513 -34.03 -14.27 60.49
CA GLU A 513 -32.93 -14.74 59.62
C GLU A 513 -33.02 -14.09 58.22
N GLU A 514 -34.22 -14.04 57.64
CA GLU A 514 -34.47 -13.37 56.36
C GLU A 514 -34.20 -11.86 56.44
N MET A 515 -34.62 -11.19 57.51
CA MET A 515 -34.29 -9.78 57.76
C MET A 515 -32.79 -9.56 57.84
N ARG A 516 -32.05 -10.43 58.56
CA ARG A 516 -30.58 -10.34 58.63
C ARG A 516 -29.96 -10.50 57.26
N ARG A 517 -30.40 -11.50 56.48
CA ARG A 517 -29.93 -11.72 55.11
C ARG A 517 -30.24 -10.53 54.19
N LEU A 518 -31.43 -9.96 54.27
CA LEU A 518 -31.78 -8.77 53.50
C LEU A 518 -30.93 -7.57 53.91
N THR A 519 -30.67 -7.41 55.21
CA THR A 519 -29.81 -6.34 55.73
C THR A 519 -28.37 -6.47 55.20
N THR A 520 -27.81 -7.69 55.15
CA THR A 520 -26.46 -7.91 54.59
C THR A 520 -26.42 -7.68 53.08
N VAL A 521 -27.44 -8.10 52.35
CA VAL A 521 -27.56 -7.82 50.90
C VAL A 521 -27.66 -6.31 50.65
N ILE A 522 -28.49 -5.59 51.41
CA ILE A 522 -28.61 -4.14 51.30
C ILE A 522 -27.28 -3.44 51.61
N ALA A 523 -26.52 -3.93 52.60
CA ALA A 523 -25.20 -3.39 52.89
C ALA A 523 -24.22 -3.60 51.73
N ALA A 524 -24.19 -4.81 51.15
CA ALA A 524 -23.36 -5.12 49.99
C ALA A 524 -23.76 -4.29 48.75
N ASP A 525 -25.05 -4.13 48.48
CA ASP A 525 -25.56 -3.30 47.38
C ASP A 525 -25.21 -1.83 47.58
N LYS A 526 -25.23 -1.32 48.83
CA LYS A 526 -24.76 0.03 49.16
C LYS A 526 -23.27 0.21 48.87
N GLU A 527 -22.43 -0.75 49.23
CA GLU A 527 -21.00 -0.70 48.90
C GLU A 527 -20.78 -0.68 47.38
N VAL A 528 -21.47 -1.55 46.64
CA VAL A 528 -21.39 -1.58 45.17
C VAL A 528 -21.85 -0.25 44.59
N LEU A 529 -22.95 0.33 45.09
CA LEU A 529 -23.46 1.62 44.64
C LEU A 529 -22.45 2.75 44.91
N GLU A 530 -21.78 2.75 46.06
CA GLU A 530 -20.72 3.71 46.38
C GLU A 530 -19.54 3.57 45.40
N THR A 531 -19.10 2.34 45.11
CA THR A 531 -18.03 2.11 44.12
C THR A 531 -18.43 2.55 42.71
N LEU A 532 -19.69 2.37 42.32
CA LEU A 532 -20.21 2.81 41.03
C LEU A 532 -20.32 4.34 40.95
N LYS A 533 -20.74 5.00 42.02
CA LYS A 533 -20.72 6.48 42.12
C LYS A 533 -19.30 7.01 41.96
N ASN A 534 -18.33 6.46 42.71
CA ASN A 534 -16.93 6.84 42.59
C ASN A 534 -16.39 6.62 41.17
N LYS A 535 -16.76 5.53 40.51
CA LYS A 535 -16.41 5.30 39.10
C LYS A 535 -17.05 6.33 38.17
N CYS A 536 -18.32 6.68 38.40
CA CYS A 536 -19.03 7.68 37.61
C CYS A 536 -18.40 9.07 37.74
N GLU A 537 -18.05 9.48 38.95
CA GLU A 537 -17.33 10.73 39.23
C GLU A 537 -15.94 10.75 38.58
N ASN A 538 -15.20 9.63 38.65
CA ASN A 538 -13.92 9.50 37.95
C ASN A 538 -14.09 9.63 36.42
N PHE A 539 -15.11 9.01 35.83
CA PHE A 539 -15.39 9.14 34.40
C PHE A 539 -15.80 10.57 34.02
N LEU A 540 -16.58 11.26 34.86
CA LEU A 540 -16.92 12.67 34.67
C LEU A 540 -15.66 13.56 34.70
N LEU A 541 -14.76 13.32 35.65
CA LEU A 541 -13.50 14.07 35.74
C LEU A 541 -12.60 13.83 34.53
N VAL A 542 -12.47 12.58 34.08
CA VAL A 542 -11.74 12.23 32.84
C VAL A 542 -12.38 12.92 31.64
N TYR A 543 -13.71 12.93 31.56
CA TYR A 543 -14.46 13.61 30.51
C TYR A 543 -14.18 15.11 30.50
N GLU A 544 -14.24 15.78 31.65
CA GLU A 544 -13.94 17.22 31.76
C GLU A 544 -12.49 17.55 31.37
N ILE A 545 -11.52 16.73 31.81
CA ILE A 545 -10.11 16.90 31.41
C ILE A 545 -9.97 16.74 29.90
N SER A 546 -10.60 15.72 29.31
CA SER A 546 -10.56 15.49 27.87
C SER A 546 -11.19 16.65 27.09
N GLN A 547 -12.30 17.21 27.56
CA GLN A 547 -12.90 18.40 26.97
C GLN A 547 -11.95 19.61 27.01
N LYS A 548 -11.27 19.83 28.14
CA LYS A 548 -10.26 20.89 28.28
C LYS A 548 -9.09 20.67 27.32
N GLN A 549 -8.59 19.44 27.19
CA GLN A 549 -7.54 19.10 26.23
C GLN A 549 -7.97 19.34 24.79
N ILE A 550 -9.21 18.99 24.42
CA ILE A 550 -9.78 19.28 23.11
C ILE A 550 -9.86 20.80 22.87
N ALA A 551 -10.27 21.58 23.86
CA ALA A 551 -10.32 23.04 23.75
C ALA A 551 -8.92 23.66 23.53
N VAL A 552 -7.90 23.17 24.26
CA VAL A 552 -6.51 23.58 24.08
C VAL A 552 -5.99 23.20 22.69
N ALA A 553 -6.25 21.97 22.23
CA ALA A 553 -5.87 21.53 20.89
C ALA A 553 -6.54 22.37 19.80
N LYS A 554 -7.84 22.69 19.94
CA LYS A 554 -8.54 23.59 19.02
C LYS A 554 -7.91 24.98 18.97
N ARG A 555 -7.55 25.55 20.12
CA ARG A 555 -6.86 26.84 20.16
C ARG A 555 -5.49 26.78 19.48
N SER A 556 -4.72 25.73 19.73
CA SER A 556 -3.42 25.52 19.07
C SER A 556 -3.56 25.39 17.55
N ILE A 557 -4.58 24.68 17.04
CA ILE A 557 -4.86 24.59 15.60
C ILE A 557 -5.18 25.98 15.03
N GLN A 558 -6.00 26.78 15.72
CA GLN A 558 -6.33 28.14 15.31
C GLN A 558 -5.07 29.04 15.27
N GLU A 559 -4.21 28.96 16.28
CA GLU A 559 -2.92 29.67 16.31
C GLU A 559 -2.03 29.27 15.13
N LYS A 560 -1.91 27.96 14.85
CA LYS A 560 -1.15 27.46 13.70
C LYS A 560 -1.73 27.89 12.36
N GLN A 561 -3.06 27.96 12.24
CA GLN A 561 -3.72 28.48 11.05
C GLN A 561 -3.44 29.98 10.85
N VAL A 562 -3.36 30.77 11.93
CA VAL A 562 -2.97 32.18 11.89
C VAL A 562 -1.50 32.33 11.50
N GLU A 563 -0.60 31.53 12.08
CA GLU A 563 0.82 31.48 11.69
C GLU A 563 0.97 31.15 10.21
N GLU A 564 0.25 30.15 9.71
CA GLU A 564 0.25 29.76 8.30
C GLU A 564 -0.22 30.92 7.41
N ASN A 565 -1.32 31.58 7.77
CA ASN A 565 -1.82 32.75 7.04
C ASN A 565 -0.81 33.90 7.04
N MET A 566 -0.12 34.14 8.16
CA MET A 566 0.95 35.13 8.25
C MET A 566 2.13 34.78 7.32
N MET A 567 2.51 33.51 7.27
CA MET A 567 3.56 33.03 6.36
C MET A 567 3.13 33.15 4.89
N ARG A 568 1.88 32.80 4.56
CA ARG A 568 1.31 33.03 3.21
C ARG A 568 1.33 34.50 2.83
N LEU A 569 1.01 35.41 3.75
CA LEU A 569 1.11 36.85 3.52
C LEU A 569 2.56 37.29 3.28
N ARG A 570 3.52 36.77 4.06
CA ARG A 570 4.96 37.04 3.84
C ARG A 570 5.44 36.53 2.49
N ILE A 571 5.04 35.32 2.09
CA ILE A 571 5.35 34.77 0.77
C ILE A 571 4.78 35.68 -0.32
N ASN A 572 3.51 36.06 -0.23
CA ASN A 572 2.89 36.97 -1.19
C ASN A 572 3.61 38.33 -1.27
N GLN A 573 4.13 38.84 -0.14
CA GLN A 573 4.92 40.06 -0.12
C GLN A 573 6.27 39.89 -0.83
N ILE A 574 6.98 38.80 -0.54
CA ILE A 574 8.25 38.46 -1.21
C ILE A 574 8.02 38.24 -2.71
N GLU A 575 6.93 37.58 -3.11
CA GLU A 575 6.59 37.41 -4.53
C GLU A 575 6.31 38.75 -5.22
N LYS A 576 5.63 39.68 -4.55
CA LYS A 576 5.42 41.03 -5.07
C LYS A 576 6.75 41.76 -5.24
N ASP A 577 7.65 41.66 -4.27
CA ASP A 577 8.95 42.32 -4.33
C ASP A 577 9.84 41.68 -5.38
N LYS A 578 9.84 40.34 -5.52
CA LYS A 578 10.47 39.63 -6.64
C LYS A 578 9.96 40.13 -7.99
N LYS A 579 8.63 40.26 -8.16
CA LYS A 579 8.04 40.81 -9.40
C LYS A 579 8.45 42.26 -9.66
N LYS A 580 8.71 43.07 -8.63
CA LYS A 580 9.26 44.42 -8.80
C LYS A 580 10.70 44.36 -9.29
N GLU A 581 11.54 43.53 -8.67
CA GLU A 581 12.93 43.33 -9.08
C GLU A 581 13.02 42.78 -10.51
N GLU A 582 12.19 41.80 -10.88
CA GLU A 582 12.10 41.28 -12.25
C GLU A 582 11.77 42.39 -13.25
N LYS A 583 10.83 43.29 -12.91
CA LYS A 583 10.53 44.46 -13.76
C LYS A 583 11.69 45.45 -13.84
N GLN A 584 12.42 45.67 -12.73
CA GLN A 584 13.59 46.54 -12.73
C GLN A 584 14.71 45.95 -13.60
N ILE A 585 15.02 44.67 -13.44
CA ILE A 585 16.01 43.95 -14.27
C ILE A 585 15.61 44.03 -15.74
N PHE A 586 14.35 43.73 -16.07
CA PHE A 586 13.84 43.86 -17.44
C PHE A 586 14.02 45.29 -17.99
N ASN A 587 13.72 46.31 -17.20
CA ASN A 587 13.92 47.71 -17.61
C ASN A 587 15.40 48.04 -17.80
N LEU A 588 16.30 47.53 -16.95
CA LEU A 588 17.74 47.73 -17.06
C LEU A 588 18.31 47.00 -18.29
N GLU A 589 17.86 45.79 -18.57
CA GLU A 589 18.24 45.04 -19.79
C GLU A 589 17.76 45.77 -21.04
N ARG A 590 16.51 46.25 -21.05
CA ARG A 590 15.99 47.09 -22.13
C ARG A 590 16.83 48.36 -22.30
N PHE A 591 17.20 49.02 -21.20
CA PHE A 591 18.03 50.22 -21.24
C PHE A 591 19.44 49.93 -21.76
N LYS A 592 20.06 48.83 -21.32
CA LYS A 592 21.34 48.34 -21.83
C LYS A 592 21.28 48.08 -23.33
N LEU A 593 20.26 47.35 -23.81
CA LEU A 593 20.08 47.07 -25.24
C LEU A 593 19.91 48.36 -26.04
N ASN A 594 19.14 49.32 -25.53
CA ASN A 594 18.99 50.64 -26.17
C ASN A 594 20.32 51.39 -26.25
N ILE A 595 21.14 51.38 -25.19
CA ILE A 595 22.47 52.00 -25.20
C ILE A 595 23.39 51.27 -26.19
N GLU A 596 23.42 49.94 -26.17
CA GLU A 596 24.24 49.16 -27.10
C GLU A 596 23.85 49.43 -28.55
N GLN A 597 22.56 49.55 -28.84
CA GLN A 597 22.06 49.95 -30.15
C GLN A 597 22.52 51.36 -30.51
N ALA A 598 22.32 52.35 -29.64
CA ALA A 598 22.76 53.72 -29.88
C ALA A 598 24.29 53.82 -30.09
N MET A 599 25.07 53.03 -29.34
CA MET A 599 26.53 52.94 -29.50
C MET A 599 26.91 52.32 -30.85
N LYS A 600 26.22 51.27 -31.30
CA LYS A 600 26.43 50.67 -32.62
C LYS A 600 26.07 51.64 -33.74
N GLU A 601 24.95 52.33 -33.63
CA GLU A 601 24.52 53.37 -34.58
C GLU A 601 25.57 54.49 -34.65
N ARG A 602 26.04 54.99 -33.50
CA ARG A 602 27.10 56.00 -33.46
C ARG A 602 28.42 55.50 -34.05
N GLN A 603 28.78 54.24 -33.82
CA GLN A 603 29.98 53.65 -34.41
C GLN A 603 29.87 53.54 -35.94
N LEU A 604 28.71 53.15 -36.46
CA LEU A 604 28.43 53.14 -37.90
C LEU A 604 28.48 54.55 -38.48
N GLU A 605 27.92 55.54 -37.79
CA GLU A 605 28.00 56.95 -38.20
C GLU A 605 29.46 57.44 -38.25
N ILE A 606 30.27 57.16 -37.23
CA ILE A 606 31.70 57.51 -37.23
C ILE A 606 32.43 56.80 -38.38
N ASN A 607 32.15 55.52 -38.61
CA ASN A 607 32.77 54.75 -39.69
C ASN A 607 32.41 55.29 -41.08
N THR A 608 31.14 55.66 -41.30
CA THR A 608 30.69 56.27 -42.55
C THR A 608 31.30 57.66 -42.75
N GLN A 609 31.36 58.50 -41.70
CA GLN A 609 32.08 59.78 -41.74
C GLN A 609 33.56 59.60 -42.04
N LYS A 610 34.22 58.62 -41.42
CA LYS A 610 35.61 58.26 -41.71
C LYS A 610 35.80 57.83 -43.17
N LEU A 611 34.90 57.02 -43.71
CA LEU A 611 34.92 56.61 -45.12
C LEU A 611 34.80 57.85 -46.03
N ILE A 612 33.86 58.76 -45.75
CA ILE A 612 33.68 60.01 -46.50
C ILE A 612 34.94 60.88 -46.44
N LEU A 613 35.61 60.96 -45.29
CA LEU A 613 36.87 61.70 -45.17
C LEU A 613 38.01 61.04 -45.96
N LEU A 614 38.08 59.70 -45.96
CA LEU A 614 39.06 58.97 -46.76
C LEU A 614 38.82 59.15 -48.27
N THR A 615 37.57 59.12 -48.73
CA THR A 615 37.25 59.39 -50.14
C THR A 615 37.57 60.83 -50.53
N LYS A 616 37.25 61.81 -49.67
CA LYS A 616 37.67 63.21 -49.87
C LYS A 616 39.19 63.38 -49.89
N LYS A 617 39.92 62.67 -49.01
CA LYS A 617 41.39 62.67 -49.03
C LYS A 617 41.91 62.12 -50.35
N ARG A 618 41.37 61.00 -50.82
CA ARG A 618 41.75 60.40 -52.10
C ARG A 618 41.49 61.35 -53.28
N SER A 619 40.32 61.99 -53.33
CA SER A 619 40.03 62.96 -54.40
C SER A 619 40.99 64.16 -54.37
N LEU A 620 41.34 64.67 -53.19
CA LEU A 620 42.33 65.74 -53.05
C LEU A 620 43.75 65.29 -53.45
N GLU A 621 44.11 64.02 -53.21
CA GLU A 621 45.38 63.45 -53.67
C GLU A 621 45.41 63.29 -55.19
N GLU A 622 44.29 62.89 -55.80
CA GLU A 622 44.11 62.86 -57.25
C GLU A 622 44.24 64.27 -57.85
N ASP A 623 43.58 65.27 -57.26
CA ASP A 623 43.67 66.68 -57.68
C ASP A 623 45.09 67.24 -57.52
N LYS A 624 45.77 66.93 -56.41
CA LYS A 624 47.19 67.24 -56.20
C LYS A 624 48.06 66.59 -57.28
N GLY A 625 47.76 65.35 -57.66
CA GLY A 625 48.40 64.65 -58.77
C GLY A 625 48.20 65.38 -60.10
N ARG A 626 46.96 65.77 -60.41
CA ARG A 626 46.61 66.56 -61.62
C ARG A 626 47.36 67.90 -61.66
N LEU A 627 47.33 68.67 -60.57
CA LEU A 627 48.02 69.95 -60.47
C LEU A 627 49.55 69.81 -60.62
N LYS A 628 50.14 68.75 -60.06
CA LYS A 628 51.56 68.44 -60.29
C LYS A 628 51.86 68.15 -61.76
N ALA A 629 51.00 67.38 -62.44
CA ALA A 629 51.13 67.12 -63.86
C ALA A 629 51.05 68.43 -64.67
N ASP A 630 50.08 69.30 -64.37
CA ASP A 630 49.95 70.61 -65.01
C ASP A 630 51.17 71.51 -64.78
N ILE A 631 51.72 71.53 -63.56
CA ILE A 631 52.97 72.25 -63.25
C ILE A 631 54.11 71.70 -64.10
N ASN A 632 54.24 70.38 -64.23
CA ASN A 632 55.29 69.77 -65.04
C ASN A 632 55.12 70.13 -66.53
N VAL A 633 53.89 70.12 -67.05
CA VAL A 633 53.59 70.58 -68.43
C VAL A 633 53.98 72.05 -68.61
N ARG A 634 53.67 72.93 -67.63
CA ARG A 634 54.07 74.34 -67.67
C ARG A 634 55.59 74.51 -67.61
N LYS A 635 56.29 73.74 -66.76
CA LYS A 635 57.77 73.72 -66.71
C LYS A 635 58.37 73.30 -68.04
N LEU A 636 57.86 72.22 -68.65
CA LEU A 636 58.28 71.79 -69.99
C LEU A 636 58.05 72.88 -71.05
N LYS A 637 56.93 73.61 -70.97
CA LYS A 637 56.65 74.75 -71.86
C LYS A 637 57.65 75.89 -71.66
N ILE A 638 58.01 76.19 -70.41
CA ILE A 638 59.05 77.19 -70.08
C ILE A 638 60.40 76.74 -70.62
N ASP A 639 60.80 75.48 -70.42
CA ASP A 639 62.04 74.92 -70.97
C ASP A 639 62.06 74.98 -72.50
N GLN A 640 60.93 74.69 -73.15
CA GLN A 640 60.78 74.86 -74.60
C GLN A 640 60.98 76.32 -75.03
N TYR A 641 60.42 77.29 -74.31
CA TYR A 641 60.62 78.71 -74.60
C TYR A 641 62.06 79.16 -74.33
N GLN A 642 62.69 78.70 -73.24
CA GLN A 642 64.10 78.95 -72.96
C GLN A 642 65.00 78.38 -74.06
N LYS A 643 64.76 77.13 -74.49
CA LYS A 643 65.49 76.51 -75.61
C LYS A 643 65.25 77.25 -76.92
N LYS A 644 64.02 77.70 -77.20
CA LYS A 644 63.70 78.51 -78.39
C LYS A 644 64.40 79.87 -78.35
N TYR A 645 64.43 80.54 -77.20
CA TYR A 645 65.16 81.79 -77.02
C TYR A 645 66.66 81.58 -77.21
N HIS A 646 67.22 80.50 -76.64
CA HIS A 646 68.61 80.14 -76.81
C HIS A 646 68.97 79.81 -78.26
N LEU A 647 68.10 79.08 -78.99
CA LEU A 647 68.23 78.79 -80.42
C LEU A 647 68.11 80.06 -81.27
N ALA A 648 67.22 80.99 -80.94
CA ALA A 648 67.13 82.29 -81.61
C ALA A 648 68.38 83.15 -81.40
N LEU A 649 69.01 83.05 -80.21
CA LEU A 649 70.28 83.71 -79.91
C LEU A 649 71.47 83.06 -80.65
N THR A 650 71.46 81.73 -80.82
CA THR A 650 72.53 80.99 -81.53
C THR A 650 72.36 81.00 -83.05
N GLY A 651 71.13 81.11 -83.56
CA GLY A 651 70.80 81.10 -85.00
C GLY A 651 71.05 82.41 -85.74
N LEU A 652 71.42 83.49 -85.05
CA LEU A 652 71.77 84.78 -85.67
C LEU A 652 73.19 84.81 -86.27
N GLY A 653 73.99 83.74 -86.09
CA GLY A 653 75.33 83.64 -86.65
C GLY A 653 76.34 84.63 -86.07
N LYS A 654 77.62 84.34 -86.26
CA LYS A 654 78.75 85.22 -85.95
C LYS A 654 79.57 85.36 -87.22
N ASP A 655 80.06 86.57 -87.50
CA ASP A 655 80.94 86.81 -88.66
C ASP A 655 82.41 86.52 -88.31
N GLU A 656 83.30 86.64 -89.31
CA GLU A 656 84.71 86.21 -89.31
C GLU A 656 85.61 86.87 -88.23
N GLU A 657 85.08 87.75 -87.37
CA GLU A 657 85.74 88.31 -86.17
C GLU A 657 84.93 88.14 -84.86
N GLY A 658 83.93 87.25 -84.83
CA GLY A 658 83.35 86.73 -83.57
C GLY A 658 82.32 87.60 -82.85
N GLN A 659 81.75 88.65 -83.47
CA GLN A 659 80.60 89.41 -82.94
C GLN A 659 79.27 89.07 -83.66
N PRO A 660 78.11 89.15 -82.96
CA PRO A 660 76.80 88.71 -83.47
C PRO A 660 76.17 89.66 -84.50
N MET A 661 75.69 89.12 -85.62
CA MET A 661 75.15 89.88 -86.76
C MET A 661 73.70 90.36 -86.59
N THR A 662 73.42 91.59 -87.06
CA THR A 662 72.11 92.28 -86.95
C THR A 662 71.45 92.49 -88.33
N VAL A 663 70.10 92.48 -88.36
CA VAL A 663 69.15 92.45 -89.50
C VAL A 663 69.39 93.44 -90.66
N THR A 664 70.25 94.45 -90.50
CA THR A 664 70.57 95.47 -91.51
C THR A 664 71.44 94.94 -92.66
N HIS A 665 72.24 93.90 -92.43
CA HIS A 665 73.19 93.35 -93.42
C HIS A 665 72.49 92.58 -94.57
N PHE A 666 71.39 91.89 -94.28
CA PHE A 666 70.65 91.10 -95.29
C PHE A 666 69.87 91.92 -96.32
N LYS A 667 69.56 93.20 -96.04
CA LYS A 667 68.86 94.07 -97.00
C LYS A 667 69.75 94.61 -98.13
N ILE A 668 71.08 94.60 -97.97
CA ILE A 668 72.03 95.13 -98.96
C ILE A 668 72.39 94.09 -100.03
N LYS A 669 72.49 92.81 -99.66
CA LYS A 669 72.81 91.71 -100.59
C LYS A 669 71.68 91.41 -101.59
N ASN A 670 70.43 91.57 -101.17
CA ASN A 670 69.26 91.29 -102.02
C ASN A 670 69.01 92.36 -103.11
N ALA A 671 69.67 93.52 -103.02
CA ALA A 671 69.58 94.58 -104.04
C ALA A 671 70.56 94.37 -105.21
N GLN A 672 71.62 93.57 -105.03
CA GLN A 672 72.65 93.33 -106.04
C GLN A 672 72.30 92.21 -107.04
N GLU A 673 71.50 91.20 -106.64
CA GLU A 673 71.07 90.09 -107.52
C GLU A 673 70.00 90.50 -108.55
N LYS A 674 69.29 91.62 -108.33
CA LYS A 674 68.21 92.08 -109.23
C LYS A 674 68.72 92.74 -110.53
N PHE A 675 70.01 93.09 -110.63
CA PHE A 675 70.62 93.74 -111.80
C PHE A 675 71.12 92.74 -112.87
N PHE A 676 71.56 91.53 -112.46
CA PHE A 676 72.15 90.56 -113.39
C PHE A 676 71.13 89.84 -114.30
N LEU A 677 69.85 89.74 -113.90
CA LEU A 677 68.79 89.07 -114.67
C LEU A 677 68.27 89.86 -115.89
N GLN A 678 68.70 91.11 -116.10
CA GLN A 678 68.26 91.94 -117.24
C GLN A 678 69.19 91.86 -118.47
N GLN A 679 70.37 91.25 -118.35
CA GLN A 679 71.35 91.14 -119.44
C GLN A 679 71.18 89.88 -120.32
N GLU A 680 70.40 88.88 -119.87
CA GLU A 680 70.23 87.58 -120.54
C GLU A 680 69.13 87.59 -121.64
N GLY A 681 68.38 88.70 -121.80
CA GLY A 681 67.28 88.82 -122.78
C GLY A 681 67.69 89.15 -124.22
N ASP A 682 68.85 89.77 -124.45
CA ASP A 682 69.20 90.33 -125.77
C ASP A 682 69.87 89.33 -126.75
N GLU A 683 70.26 88.12 -126.32
CA GLU A 683 70.99 87.15 -127.17
C GLU A 683 70.11 86.24 -128.05
N LEU A 684 68.82 86.04 -127.70
CA LEU A 684 67.96 85.08 -128.40
C LEU A 684 67.45 85.56 -129.78
N ASP A 685 67.43 86.87 -130.04
CA ASP A 685 66.87 87.44 -131.28
C ASP A 685 67.72 87.24 -132.55
N LYS A 686 68.98 86.79 -132.45
CA LYS A 686 69.89 86.65 -133.62
C LYS A 686 69.73 85.36 -134.45
N LYS A 687 69.13 84.28 -133.93
CA LYS A 687 69.17 82.94 -134.57
C LYS A 687 68.10 82.66 -135.65
N ILE A 688 67.10 83.52 -135.83
CA ILE A 688 65.94 83.21 -136.69
C ILE A 688 66.19 83.46 -138.20
N LYS A 689 67.20 84.24 -138.61
CA LYS A 689 67.33 84.71 -140.00
C LYS A 689 68.04 83.79 -141.02
N THR A 690 68.57 82.61 -140.66
CA THR A 690 69.48 81.84 -141.55
C THR A 690 68.90 80.59 -142.25
N ALA A 691 67.69 80.13 -141.94
CA ALA A 691 67.19 78.82 -142.40
C ALA A 691 66.49 78.79 -143.78
N GLU A 692 66.35 79.91 -144.49
CA GLU A 692 65.39 80.02 -145.62
C GLU A 692 65.96 79.77 -147.05
N GLN A 693 67.23 79.36 -147.27
CA GLN A 693 67.85 79.39 -148.64
C GLN A 693 68.18 78.04 -149.36
N GLU A 694 68.02 76.84 -148.79
CA GLU A 694 68.66 75.59 -149.33
C GLU A 694 67.84 74.66 -150.28
N ILE A 695 66.54 74.89 -150.56
CA ILE A 695 65.65 73.82 -151.08
C ILE A 695 65.69 73.53 -152.62
N VAL A 696 66.30 74.36 -153.49
CA VAL A 696 65.94 74.37 -154.93
C VAL A 696 66.73 73.43 -155.89
N ALA A 697 67.79 72.70 -155.50
CA ALA A 697 68.76 72.14 -156.47
C ALA A 697 68.64 70.63 -156.90
N LEU A 698 67.69 69.81 -156.43
CA LEU A 698 67.84 68.32 -156.43
C LEU A 698 67.13 67.48 -157.53
N GLU A 699 66.25 68.00 -158.40
CA GLU A 699 65.32 67.12 -159.17
C GLU A 699 65.83 66.44 -160.47
N ASN A 700 66.87 66.92 -161.16
CA ASN A 700 67.10 66.54 -162.59
C ASN A 700 67.88 65.23 -162.87
N THR A 701 68.47 64.55 -161.89
CA THR A 701 69.45 63.45 -162.10
C THR A 701 68.88 62.03 -162.20
N LEU A 702 67.57 61.82 -162.01
CA LEU A 702 67.01 60.50 -161.68
C LEU A 702 66.78 59.55 -162.89
N LYS A 703 66.72 60.05 -164.13
CA LYS A 703 66.14 59.30 -165.27
C LYS A 703 67.04 58.23 -165.92
N ILE A 704 68.37 58.34 -165.81
CA ILE A 704 69.35 57.44 -166.45
C ILE A 704 69.55 56.13 -165.67
N ILE A 705 69.25 56.12 -164.38
CA ILE A 705 69.53 55.02 -163.43
C ILE A 705 68.63 53.78 -163.61
N ASN A 706 67.48 53.90 -164.27
CA ASN A 706 66.45 52.85 -164.20
C ASN A 706 66.70 51.62 -165.10
N MET A 707 67.41 51.72 -166.24
CA MET A 707 67.57 50.59 -167.18
C MET A 707 68.69 49.60 -166.78
N THR A 708 69.73 50.07 -166.09
CA THR A 708 70.84 49.22 -165.60
C THR A 708 70.43 48.35 -164.41
N ASN A 709 69.36 48.68 -163.70
CA ASN A 709 68.88 47.96 -162.52
C ASN A 709 68.16 46.62 -162.82
N ALA A 710 67.72 46.38 -164.07
CA ALA A 710 66.94 45.19 -164.40
C ALA A 710 67.79 43.91 -164.48
N SER A 711 69.02 43.97 -165.01
CA SER A 711 69.89 42.78 -165.11
C SER A 711 70.45 42.32 -163.76
N PHE A 712 70.55 43.23 -162.78
CA PHE A 712 71.06 42.96 -161.43
C PHE A 712 70.18 42.03 -160.58
N LYS A 713 68.86 41.95 -160.82
CA LYS A 713 67.93 41.24 -159.94
C LYS A 713 67.97 39.71 -160.05
N ASN A 714 68.43 39.14 -161.17
CA ASN A 714 68.35 37.70 -161.39
C ASN A 714 69.47 36.86 -160.72
N SER A 715 70.43 37.49 -160.04
CA SER A 715 71.62 36.82 -159.47
C SER A 715 71.50 36.40 -157.99
N LEU A 716 70.31 36.44 -157.34
CA LEU A 716 70.18 36.47 -155.85
C LEU A 716 69.15 35.51 -155.15
N ALA A 717 68.96 34.21 -155.48
CA ALA A 717 67.93 33.33 -154.80
C ALA A 717 68.39 31.92 -154.24
N PRO A 718 67.94 31.40 -153.04
CA PRO A 718 68.34 30.09 -152.39
C PRO A 718 67.24 28.99 -152.02
N VAL A 719 67.59 27.78 -151.45
CA VAL A 719 66.83 26.43 -151.36
C VAL A 719 66.59 25.80 -149.91
N LYS A 720 65.73 24.74 -149.70
CA LYS A 720 64.91 24.31 -148.47
C LYS A 720 65.09 22.91 -147.74
N GLU A 721 64.37 22.73 -146.58
CA GLU A 721 64.32 21.77 -145.41
C GLU A 721 63.78 20.29 -145.56
N ASN A 722 64.45 19.27 -144.96
CA ASN A 722 63.93 18.00 -144.38
C ASN A 722 65.08 17.09 -143.86
N ASP A 723 65.33 16.96 -142.54
CA ASP A 723 66.38 16.08 -141.95
C ASP A 723 65.98 15.45 -140.57
N PRO A 724 66.54 14.28 -140.15
CA PRO A 724 65.99 13.34 -139.15
C PRO A 724 66.31 13.55 -137.64
N GLU A 725 67.04 14.58 -137.22
CA GLU A 725 67.50 14.75 -135.82
C GLU A 725 66.40 15.10 -134.77
N LEU A 726 65.16 15.35 -135.18
CA LEU A 726 64.11 15.90 -134.29
C LEU A 726 63.38 14.87 -133.40
N ASN A 727 63.50 13.55 -133.65
CA ASN A 727 62.60 12.54 -133.04
C ASN A 727 63.07 11.95 -131.69
N GLU A 728 64.35 11.97 -131.36
CA GLU A 728 64.93 11.32 -130.16
C GLU A 728 64.61 12.06 -128.84
N MET A 729 64.23 13.33 -128.92
CA MET A 729 63.98 14.21 -127.77
C MET A 729 62.74 13.84 -126.94
N LYS A 730 61.78 13.06 -127.46
CA LYS A 730 60.46 12.86 -126.81
C LYS A 730 60.38 11.75 -125.75
N GLU A 731 61.23 10.71 -125.79
CA GLU A 731 61.10 9.54 -124.89
C GLU A 731 61.59 9.79 -123.45
N LEU A 732 62.52 10.72 -123.24
CA LEU A 732 63.13 10.98 -121.93
C LEU A 732 62.19 11.68 -120.92
N GLN A 733 61.06 12.25 -121.37
CA GLN A 733 60.16 13.04 -120.50
C GLN A 733 59.19 12.20 -119.65
N GLU A 734 58.96 10.93 -119.99
CA GLU A 734 57.88 10.12 -119.40
C GLU A 734 58.29 9.41 -118.09
N GLN A 735 59.59 9.12 -117.92
CA GLN A 735 60.13 8.41 -116.74
C GLN A 735 60.11 9.26 -115.45
N LEU A 736 60.09 10.59 -115.55
CA LEU A 736 60.21 11.51 -114.40
C LEU A 736 58.91 11.60 -113.56
N LYS A 737 57.75 11.26 -114.12
CA LYS A 737 56.44 11.41 -113.43
C LYS A 737 56.10 10.27 -112.46
N ALA A 738 56.73 9.11 -112.55
CA ALA A 738 56.37 7.94 -111.73
C ALA A 738 56.90 8.03 -110.28
N THR A 739 58.11 8.57 -110.10
CA THR A 739 58.83 8.61 -108.80
C THR A 739 58.21 9.58 -107.77
N THR A 740 57.43 10.56 -108.22
CA THR A 740 56.86 11.60 -107.34
C THR A 740 55.63 11.15 -106.56
N ASN A 741 54.94 10.08 -106.97
CA ASN A 741 53.72 9.60 -106.33
C ASN A 741 53.96 8.69 -105.11
N GLU A 742 55.11 8.03 -105.00
CA GLU A 742 55.42 7.12 -103.88
C GLU A 742 55.71 7.87 -102.57
N LEU A 743 56.33 9.06 -102.65
CA LEU A 743 56.66 9.89 -101.48
C LEU A 743 55.44 10.42 -100.71
N LYS A 744 54.26 10.51 -101.34
CA LYS A 744 53.03 10.98 -100.66
C LYS A 744 52.41 9.92 -99.74
N LYS A 745 52.62 8.62 -100.00
CA LYS A 745 52.03 7.54 -99.18
C LYS A 745 52.69 7.46 -97.79
N TYR A 746 54.01 7.53 -97.72
CA TYR A 746 54.77 7.44 -96.47
C TYR A 746 54.45 8.55 -95.46
N ARG A 747 53.96 9.70 -95.90
CA ARG A 747 53.63 10.84 -95.02
C ARG A 747 52.34 10.65 -94.23
N ASN A 748 51.37 9.91 -94.78
CA ASN A 748 50.10 9.66 -94.11
C ASN A 748 50.23 8.60 -93.00
N ASP A 749 51.08 7.59 -93.18
CA ASP A 749 51.28 6.51 -92.19
C ASP A 749 51.80 7.02 -90.84
N VAL A 750 52.66 8.05 -90.86
CA VAL A 750 53.20 8.67 -89.63
C VAL A 750 52.10 9.34 -88.80
N THR A 751 51.10 9.95 -89.44
CA THR A 751 50.02 10.64 -88.73
C THR A 751 49.03 9.70 -88.05
N VAL A 752 48.88 8.48 -88.58
CA VAL A 752 48.00 7.45 -87.99
C VAL A 752 48.66 6.86 -86.75
N LYS A 753 49.98 6.58 -86.79
CA LYS A 753 50.73 6.03 -85.65
C LYS A 753 50.76 6.97 -84.44
N GLN A 754 50.76 8.28 -84.66
CA GLN A 754 50.71 9.26 -83.56
C GLN A 754 49.38 9.25 -82.78
N LYS A 755 48.26 8.93 -83.44
CA LYS A 755 46.94 8.84 -82.79
C LYS A 755 46.81 7.58 -81.95
N GLU A 756 47.34 6.45 -82.44
CA GLU A 756 47.36 5.17 -81.71
C GLU A 756 48.13 5.28 -80.38
N LEU A 757 49.21 6.07 -80.35
CA LEU A 757 50.05 6.24 -79.16
C LEU A 757 49.34 7.05 -78.05
N ASN A 758 48.54 8.05 -78.44
CA ASN A 758 47.76 8.86 -77.49
C ASN A 758 46.57 8.09 -76.88
N GLU A 759 45.98 7.15 -77.63
CA GLU A 759 44.90 6.28 -77.13
C GLU A 759 45.45 5.29 -76.07
N LEU A 760 46.65 4.74 -76.32
CA LEU A 760 47.37 3.85 -75.39
C LEU A 760 47.73 4.55 -74.07
N ASP A 761 48.18 5.80 -74.13
CA ASP A 761 48.53 6.58 -72.93
C ASP A 761 47.31 6.88 -72.04
N LYS A 762 46.12 6.97 -72.64
CA LYS A 762 44.85 7.17 -71.92
C LYS A 762 44.40 5.89 -71.21
N GLN A 763 44.54 4.74 -71.88
CA GLN A 763 44.26 3.42 -71.30
C GLN A 763 45.21 3.09 -70.14
N HIS A 764 46.47 3.53 -70.21
CA HIS A 764 47.44 3.33 -69.14
C HIS A 764 47.06 4.08 -67.85
N LYS A 765 46.55 5.31 -67.96
CA LYS A 765 46.11 6.11 -66.80
C LYS A 765 44.82 5.57 -66.16
N GLU A 766 43.92 5.01 -66.98
CA GLU A 766 42.74 4.31 -66.46
C GLU A 766 43.17 3.07 -65.67
N LEU A 767 44.12 2.28 -66.18
CA LEU A 767 44.71 1.12 -65.48
C LEU A 767 45.44 1.48 -64.17
N GLU A 768 46.13 2.62 -64.10
CA GLU A 768 46.83 3.06 -62.89
C GLU A 768 45.89 3.54 -61.79
N ALA A 769 44.90 4.37 -62.16
CA ALA A 769 43.81 4.74 -61.26
C ALA A 769 43.15 3.49 -60.71
N VAL A 770 43.15 2.46 -61.55
CA VAL A 770 42.54 1.21 -61.28
C VAL A 770 43.40 0.28 -60.36
N LEU A 771 44.72 0.22 -60.53
CA LEU A 771 45.58 -0.53 -59.61
C LEU A 771 45.64 0.09 -58.22
N HIS A 772 45.67 1.43 -58.13
CA HIS A 772 45.65 2.15 -56.86
C HIS A 772 44.47 1.70 -56.01
N ASP A 773 43.39 1.41 -56.72
CA ASP A 773 42.21 0.96 -56.09
C ASP A 773 42.39 -0.32 -55.31
N ASN A 774 42.67 -1.35 -56.10
CA ASN A 774 42.71 -2.74 -55.70
C ASN A 774 43.64 -2.90 -54.48
N GLU A 775 44.73 -2.13 -54.45
CA GLU A 775 45.66 -2.07 -53.31
C GLU A 775 44.96 -1.70 -52.00
N ALA A 776 43.97 -0.83 -52.03
CA ALA A 776 43.25 -0.46 -50.84
C ALA A 776 42.08 -1.40 -50.49
N ILE A 777 41.52 -2.16 -51.44
CA ILE A 777 40.58 -3.27 -51.11
C ILE A 777 41.39 -4.36 -50.43
N VAL A 778 42.61 -4.61 -50.93
CA VAL A 778 43.56 -5.54 -50.30
C VAL A 778 43.91 -5.09 -48.89
N GLN A 779 44.17 -3.80 -48.64
CA GLN A 779 44.40 -3.30 -47.27
C GLN A 779 43.18 -3.49 -46.35
N GLN A 780 41.95 -3.25 -46.84
CA GLN A 780 40.74 -3.53 -46.05
C GLN A 780 40.60 -5.00 -45.72
N LEU A 781 40.83 -5.88 -46.70
CA LEU A 781 40.74 -7.32 -46.52
C LEU A 781 41.86 -7.83 -45.59
N GLU A 782 43.05 -7.23 -45.61
CA GLU A 782 44.13 -7.53 -44.67
C GLU A 782 43.78 -7.12 -43.24
N ASP A 783 43.16 -5.94 -43.06
CA ASP A 783 42.65 -5.47 -41.77
C ASP A 783 41.49 -6.34 -41.25
N GLU A 784 40.58 -6.75 -42.13
CA GLU A 784 39.51 -7.70 -41.81
C GLU A 784 40.08 -9.07 -41.42
N ILE A 785 41.05 -9.61 -42.16
CA ILE A 785 41.74 -10.87 -41.83
C ILE A 785 42.47 -10.76 -40.49
N PHE A 786 43.10 -9.61 -40.19
CA PHE A 786 43.72 -9.38 -38.90
C PHE A 786 42.68 -9.38 -37.77
N SER A 787 41.54 -8.74 -37.99
CA SER A 787 40.43 -8.72 -37.02
C SER A 787 39.84 -10.13 -36.79
N VAL A 788 39.71 -10.93 -37.84
CA VAL A 788 39.20 -12.30 -37.77
C VAL A 788 40.20 -13.23 -37.08
N LYS A 789 41.50 -13.12 -37.38
CA LYS A 789 42.56 -13.87 -36.66
C LYS A 789 42.58 -13.54 -35.18
N LYS A 790 42.39 -12.27 -34.81
CA LYS A 790 42.29 -11.84 -33.41
C LYS A 790 41.04 -12.43 -32.73
N GLN A 791 39.90 -12.43 -33.42
CA GLN A 791 38.68 -13.07 -32.92
C GLN A 791 38.81 -14.60 -32.80
N GLU A 792 39.56 -15.25 -33.70
CA GLU A 792 39.82 -16.69 -33.65
C GLU A 792 40.73 -17.06 -32.46
N ILE A 793 41.76 -16.25 -32.19
CA ILE A 793 42.59 -16.40 -30.98
C ILE A 793 41.73 -16.23 -29.73
N ASP A 794 40.93 -15.16 -29.63
CA ASP A 794 40.04 -14.91 -28.50
C ASP A 794 39.00 -16.03 -28.31
N LYS A 795 38.45 -16.58 -29.40
CA LYS A 795 37.53 -17.72 -29.36
C LYS A 795 38.25 -19.01 -28.96
N SER A 796 39.48 -19.24 -29.41
CA SER A 796 40.30 -20.40 -29.02
C SER A 796 40.65 -20.37 -27.53
N GLU A 797 40.92 -19.20 -26.98
CA GLU A 797 41.16 -19.02 -25.54
C GLU A 797 39.88 -19.21 -24.73
N LYS A 798 38.74 -18.70 -25.21
CA LYS A 798 37.43 -18.94 -24.58
C LYS A 798 37.07 -20.43 -24.61
N LEU A 799 37.33 -21.13 -25.71
CA LEU A 799 37.15 -22.58 -25.82
C LEU A 799 38.06 -23.33 -24.84
N LYS A 800 39.34 -22.96 -24.71
CA LYS A 800 40.25 -23.57 -23.70
C LYS A 800 39.77 -23.34 -22.27
N ARG A 801 39.22 -22.16 -21.95
CA ARG A 801 38.63 -21.86 -20.64
C ARG A 801 37.39 -22.71 -20.39
N VAL A 802 36.48 -22.81 -21.36
CA VAL A 802 35.27 -23.63 -21.27
C VAL A 802 35.60 -25.12 -21.22
N GLU A 803 36.60 -25.62 -21.95
CA GLU A 803 37.09 -27.00 -21.84
C GLU A 803 37.71 -27.28 -20.47
N CYS A 804 38.44 -26.33 -19.88
CA CYS A 804 38.94 -26.44 -18.51
C CYS A 804 37.81 -26.45 -17.48
N GLU A 805 36.74 -25.66 -17.68
CA GLU A 805 35.56 -25.66 -16.82
C GLU A 805 34.70 -26.93 -17.01
N LEU A 806 34.54 -27.43 -18.23
CA LEU A 806 33.91 -28.72 -18.54
C LEU A 806 34.70 -29.89 -17.97
N LYS A 807 36.04 -29.85 -17.98
CA LYS A 807 36.89 -30.85 -17.31
C LYS A 807 36.79 -30.77 -15.78
N LYS A 808 36.55 -29.58 -15.21
CA LYS A 808 36.28 -29.40 -13.77
C LYS A 808 34.87 -29.89 -13.40
N LEU A 809 33.86 -29.55 -14.20
CA LEU A 809 32.47 -29.98 -14.01
C LEU A 809 32.30 -31.48 -14.27
N SER A 810 32.99 -32.07 -15.25
CA SER A 810 32.98 -33.52 -15.47
C SER A 810 33.64 -34.25 -14.29
N LYS A 811 34.78 -33.76 -13.78
CA LYS A 811 35.40 -34.29 -12.55
C LYS A 811 34.50 -34.16 -11.31
N GLN A 812 33.67 -33.11 -11.23
CA GLN A 812 32.71 -32.92 -10.14
C GLN A 812 31.43 -33.77 -10.30
N LEU A 813 31.01 -34.06 -11.53
CA LEU A 813 29.87 -34.94 -11.83
C LEU A 813 30.23 -36.43 -11.67
N PHE A 814 31.48 -36.84 -11.92
CA PHE A 814 31.94 -38.22 -11.68
C PHE A 814 32.05 -38.60 -10.18
N ALA A 815 31.81 -37.66 -9.25
CA ALA A 815 31.91 -37.87 -7.81
C ALA A 815 30.56 -38.14 -7.09
N LYS A 816 29.42 -38.15 -7.80
CA LYS A 816 28.11 -38.56 -7.25
C LYS A 816 27.39 -39.51 -8.20
N ASP A 817 27.13 -40.72 -7.72
CA ASP A 817 26.26 -41.80 -8.25
C ASP A 817 26.02 -41.89 -9.77
N ARG A 818 26.59 -42.96 -10.36
CA ARG A 818 26.63 -43.26 -11.80
C ARG A 818 25.29 -43.55 -12.49
N GLN A 819 24.18 -43.74 -11.76
CA GLN A 819 22.95 -44.26 -12.37
C GLN A 819 22.02 -43.17 -12.95
N ASP A 820 21.95 -41.98 -12.33
CA ASP A 820 21.04 -40.90 -12.78
C ASP A 820 21.70 -39.97 -13.81
N ILE A 821 23.02 -39.85 -13.78
CA ILE A 821 23.78 -38.98 -14.71
C ILE A 821 23.63 -39.46 -16.17
N TYR A 822 23.52 -40.77 -16.42
CA TYR A 822 23.38 -41.28 -17.79
C TYR A 822 22.04 -40.87 -18.41
N LYS A 823 20.96 -40.75 -17.63
CA LYS A 823 19.69 -40.20 -18.10
C LYS A 823 19.81 -38.72 -18.43
N TYR A 824 20.44 -37.91 -17.59
CA TYR A 824 20.62 -36.48 -17.85
C TYR A 824 21.60 -36.21 -19.00
N ILE A 825 22.65 -37.01 -19.19
CA ILE A 825 23.55 -36.91 -20.34
C ILE A 825 22.81 -37.31 -21.62
N ARG A 826 22.00 -38.37 -21.59
CA ARG A 826 21.17 -38.78 -22.73
C ARG A 826 20.12 -37.72 -23.07
N ASP A 827 19.49 -37.11 -22.06
CA ASP A 827 18.49 -36.05 -22.23
C ASP A 827 19.14 -34.74 -22.70
N PHE A 828 20.38 -34.46 -22.27
CA PHE A 828 21.19 -33.35 -22.76
C PHE A 828 21.68 -33.57 -24.19
N GLU A 829 22.08 -34.79 -24.56
CA GLU A 829 22.38 -35.16 -25.94
C GLU A 829 21.14 -35.07 -26.84
N ILE A 830 19.98 -35.52 -26.36
CA ILE A 830 18.71 -35.43 -27.11
C ILE A 830 18.29 -33.96 -27.27
N ARG A 831 18.38 -33.12 -26.24
CA ARG A 831 18.15 -31.67 -26.37
C ARG A 831 19.18 -31.00 -27.25
N HIS A 832 20.45 -31.38 -27.15
CA HIS A 832 21.50 -30.82 -27.98
C HIS A 832 21.26 -31.16 -29.45
N LEU A 833 20.89 -32.41 -29.76
CA LEU A 833 20.52 -32.87 -31.10
C LEU A 833 19.24 -32.20 -31.62
N GLN A 834 18.25 -31.97 -30.74
CA GLN A 834 17.04 -31.22 -31.08
C GLN A 834 17.34 -29.74 -31.36
N ASP A 835 18.23 -29.10 -30.58
CA ASP A 835 18.65 -27.72 -30.79
C ASP A 835 19.57 -27.57 -32.01
N THR A 836 20.44 -28.54 -32.30
CA THR A 836 21.22 -28.53 -33.55
C THR A 836 20.32 -28.73 -34.75
N ASN A 837 19.36 -29.66 -34.70
CA ASN A 837 18.37 -29.83 -35.78
C ASN A 837 17.52 -28.57 -35.95
N ARG A 838 17.13 -27.91 -34.87
CA ARG A 838 16.39 -26.64 -34.92
C ARG A 838 17.23 -25.51 -35.52
N LYS A 839 18.50 -25.39 -35.15
CA LYS A 839 19.43 -24.40 -35.72
C LYS A 839 19.72 -24.65 -37.20
N VAL A 840 19.83 -25.92 -37.61
CA VAL A 840 19.99 -26.30 -39.02
C VAL A 840 18.72 -25.98 -39.81
N LEU A 841 17.54 -26.23 -39.26
CA LEU A 841 16.26 -25.83 -39.87
C LEU A 841 16.10 -24.29 -39.92
N ASP A 842 16.60 -23.55 -38.94
CA ASP A 842 16.65 -22.08 -38.95
C ASP A 842 17.67 -21.55 -39.97
N GLN A 843 18.81 -22.22 -40.16
CA GLN A 843 19.77 -21.90 -41.22
C GLN A 843 19.21 -22.20 -42.62
N PHE A 844 18.47 -23.30 -42.79
CA PHE A 844 17.75 -23.57 -44.05
C PHE A 844 16.65 -22.54 -44.31
N LYS A 845 15.99 -22.03 -43.27
CA LYS A 845 15.08 -20.89 -43.38
C LYS A 845 15.80 -19.60 -43.80
N GLU A 846 16.97 -19.31 -43.22
CA GLU A 846 17.78 -18.16 -43.61
C GLU A 846 18.32 -18.29 -45.04
N PHE A 847 18.70 -19.50 -45.46
CA PHE A 847 19.10 -19.84 -46.83
C PHE A 847 17.97 -19.67 -47.84
N THR A 848 16.73 -20.05 -47.48
CA THR A 848 15.56 -19.82 -48.34
C THR A 848 15.16 -18.35 -48.44
N VAL A 849 15.51 -17.52 -47.45
CA VAL A 849 15.32 -16.05 -47.49
C VAL A 849 16.43 -15.36 -48.28
N THR A 850 17.69 -15.80 -48.17
CA THR A 850 18.85 -15.20 -48.86
C THR A 850 18.96 -15.63 -50.32
N TYR A 851 18.51 -16.84 -50.67
CA TYR A 851 18.56 -17.38 -52.04
C TYR A 851 17.20 -17.92 -52.49
N PRO A 852 16.28 -17.05 -52.96
CA PRO A 852 14.90 -17.41 -53.27
C PRO A 852 14.76 -18.40 -54.44
N GLU A 853 15.76 -18.51 -55.31
CA GLU A 853 15.79 -19.48 -56.42
C GLU A 853 15.97 -20.93 -55.95
N MET A 854 16.65 -21.13 -54.81
CA MET A 854 16.89 -22.47 -54.24
C MET A 854 15.77 -22.92 -53.28
N ALA A 855 14.88 -21.98 -52.91
CA ALA A 855 13.75 -22.21 -52.01
C ALA A 855 12.82 -23.37 -52.44
N PRO A 856 12.35 -23.47 -53.71
CA PRO A 856 11.48 -24.58 -54.12
C PRO A 856 12.16 -25.95 -54.02
N SER A 857 13.48 -26.02 -54.24
CA SER A 857 14.25 -27.27 -54.14
C SER A 857 14.43 -27.70 -52.68
N ILE A 858 14.70 -26.75 -51.78
CA ILE A 858 14.81 -27.00 -50.33
C ILE A 858 13.46 -27.40 -49.74
N THR A 859 12.37 -26.71 -50.10
CA THR A 859 11.01 -27.09 -49.65
C THR A 859 10.57 -28.45 -50.18
N LYS A 860 10.93 -28.81 -51.41
CA LYS A 860 10.63 -30.12 -51.98
C LYS A 860 11.35 -31.25 -51.22
N ASN A 861 12.65 -31.10 -50.96
CA ASN A 861 13.43 -32.08 -50.20
C ASN A 861 12.98 -32.20 -48.73
N LEU A 862 12.51 -31.10 -48.12
CA LEU A 862 11.96 -31.10 -46.76
C LEU A 862 10.60 -31.83 -46.67
N ILE A 863 9.74 -31.64 -47.68
CA ILE A 863 8.46 -32.35 -47.81
C ILE A 863 8.69 -33.85 -48.09
N GLU A 864 9.65 -34.20 -48.95
CA GLU A 864 10.01 -35.60 -49.25
C GLU A 864 10.52 -36.39 -48.03
N ASN A 865 11.08 -35.71 -47.02
CA ASN A 865 11.60 -36.33 -45.79
C ASN A 865 10.70 -36.10 -44.54
N ASN A 866 9.46 -35.62 -44.70
CA ASN A 866 8.50 -35.33 -43.62
C ASN A 866 9.05 -34.38 -42.52
N LEU A 867 9.80 -33.34 -42.90
CA LEU A 867 10.32 -32.32 -41.98
C LEU A 867 9.68 -30.96 -42.28
N GLU A 868 9.01 -30.37 -41.28
CA GLU A 868 8.36 -29.06 -41.41
C GLU A 868 9.26 -27.92 -40.91
N LEU A 869 9.28 -26.80 -41.65
CA LEU A 869 9.95 -25.57 -41.22
C LEU A 869 9.21 -24.97 -39.99
N PRO A 870 9.91 -24.56 -38.91
CA PRO A 870 9.28 -24.06 -37.70
C PRO A 870 8.36 -22.84 -37.94
N ALA A 871 7.07 -22.96 -37.60
CA ALA A 871 6.07 -21.89 -37.72
C ALA A 871 6.33 -20.74 -36.73
N GLY A 872 6.47 -19.53 -37.25
CA GLY A 872 6.91 -18.35 -36.50
C GLY A 872 5.84 -17.69 -35.62
N LYS A 873 6.26 -17.17 -34.46
CA LYS A 873 5.57 -16.05 -33.79
C LYS A 873 6.38 -14.77 -34.05
N LYS A 874 5.66 -13.70 -34.38
CA LYS A 874 6.15 -12.42 -34.91
C LYS A 874 6.76 -11.52 -33.81
N THR A 875 8.06 -11.25 -33.99
CA THR A 875 8.91 -10.05 -33.79
C THR A 875 8.66 -9.01 -32.68
N PRO A 876 9.76 -8.44 -32.16
CA PRO A 876 9.94 -6.99 -32.28
C PRO A 876 11.30 -6.58 -32.88
N SER A 877 11.26 -5.43 -33.55
CA SER A 877 12.39 -4.58 -33.97
C SER A 877 13.38 -4.35 -32.81
N THR A 878 14.66 -4.01 -33.00
CA THR A 878 15.14 -2.82 -33.70
C THR A 878 16.69 -2.80 -33.76
N TYR A 879 17.23 -2.14 -34.79
CA TYR A 879 18.57 -1.54 -34.95
C TYR A 879 19.80 -2.43 -35.19
N SER A 880 20.37 -2.29 -36.38
CA SER A 880 21.81 -2.11 -36.54
C SER A 880 22.09 -0.82 -37.33
N SER A 881 22.55 0.18 -36.60
CA SER A 881 23.40 1.26 -37.07
C SER A 881 24.84 0.75 -37.15
N LEU A 882 25.47 0.85 -38.32
CA LEU A 882 26.91 1.09 -38.46
C LEU A 882 27.09 1.68 -39.87
N SER A 883 27.35 2.97 -40.04
CA SER A 883 28.66 3.63 -39.90
C SER A 883 29.79 2.74 -40.40
N SER A 884 30.11 2.95 -41.69
CA SER A 884 31.42 3.34 -42.25
C SER A 884 32.70 2.77 -41.60
N PRO A 885 33.83 2.61 -42.33
CA PRO A 885 34.17 3.40 -43.51
C PRO A 885 34.99 2.67 -44.59
N SER A 886 35.30 3.45 -45.63
CA SER A 886 36.63 3.57 -46.24
C SER A 886 37.31 2.28 -46.61
N SER A 887 37.46 2.03 -47.91
CA SER A 887 38.52 2.62 -48.75
C SER A 887 39.37 1.44 -49.15
N CYS A 888 39.58 1.14 -50.38
CA CYS A 888 39.40 1.91 -51.57
C CYS A 888 39.43 0.79 -52.61
N TYR A 889 38.41 0.65 -53.44
CA TYR A 889 38.45 1.31 -54.72
C TYR A 889 39.26 0.34 -55.66
N SER A 890 39.15 0.50 -56.96
CA SER A 890 39.55 -0.28 -58.13
C SER A 890 40.33 -1.61 -58.15
N THR A 891 40.87 -1.97 -59.30
CA THR A 891 40.38 -2.95 -60.27
C THR A 891 41.57 -3.44 -61.16
N GLU A 892 41.26 -4.38 -62.07
CA GLU A 892 41.82 -4.57 -63.43
C GLU A 892 43.32 -4.92 -63.65
N LEU A 893 43.72 -5.58 -64.73
CA LEU A 893 43.15 -6.07 -66.01
C LEU A 893 44.19 -7.12 -66.47
N GLN A 894 43.97 -8.08 -67.36
CA GLN A 894 43.45 -7.97 -68.72
C GLN A 894 43.53 -9.39 -69.27
N ASN A 895 42.48 -9.90 -69.94
CA ASN A 895 42.67 -10.25 -71.34
C ASN A 895 41.35 -10.42 -72.10
N THR A 896 41.42 -9.90 -73.30
CA THR A 896 40.38 -9.72 -74.30
C THR A 896 40.02 -11.02 -75.03
N GLN A 897 38.75 -11.15 -75.46
CA GLN A 897 38.43 -11.41 -76.87
C GLN A 897 36.97 -11.00 -77.18
N ARG A 898 36.83 -10.20 -78.24
CA ARG A 898 35.58 -9.75 -78.87
C ARG A 898 34.87 -10.93 -79.56
N ILE A 899 33.53 -10.86 -79.68
CA ILE A 899 32.80 -10.80 -80.97
C ILE A 899 31.30 -10.48 -80.74
N ASN A 900 30.89 -9.39 -81.41
CA ASN A 900 29.61 -9.03 -82.06
C ASN A 900 28.23 -8.90 -81.36
N SER A 901 27.59 -7.83 -81.86
CA SER A 901 26.15 -7.54 -82.06
C SER A 901 25.45 -6.78 -80.92
N ALA A 902 25.24 -5.46 -81.03
CA ALA A 902 24.37 -4.67 -81.93
C ALA A 902 22.91 -4.60 -81.46
N SER A 903 22.53 -3.47 -80.85
CA SER A 903 21.26 -2.72 -81.00
C SER A 903 21.19 -1.64 -79.90
N SER A 904 21.48 -0.38 -80.23
CA SER A 904 20.50 0.71 -80.36
C SER A 904 19.72 0.98 -79.07
N SER A 905 20.26 1.83 -78.19
CA SER A 905 20.08 3.31 -78.17
C SER A 905 18.77 3.75 -77.51
N ASN A 906 18.89 4.24 -76.28
CA ASN A 906 18.00 5.24 -75.73
C ASN A 906 18.80 6.25 -74.92
N THR A 907 18.36 7.51 -74.98
CA THR A 907 18.69 8.68 -74.17
C THR A 907 19.81 9.62 -74.65
N THR A 908 19.35 10.73 -75.24
CA THR A 908 19.82 12.10 -74.98
C THR A 908 18.53 12.94 -74.82
N VAL A 909 18.39 14.01 -74.04
CA VAL A 909 19.20 14.80 -73.10
C VAL A 909 18.17 15.73 -72.43
N SER A 910 18.36 16.12 -71.18
CA SER A 910 18.26 17.52 -70.71
C SER A 910 18.01 17.60 -69.21
N VAL A 911 19.02 18.09 -68.51
CA VAL A 911 18.89 18.68 -67.18
C VAL A 911 18.53 20.15 -67.34
N LYS A 912 17.53 20.61 -66.58
CA LYS A 912 17.39 22.00 -66.15
C LYS A 912 17.11 22.02 -64.65
N LYS A 913 17.83 22.88 -63.93
CA LYS A 913 17.49 23.34 -62.59
C LYS A 913 17.61 24.86 -62.59
N VAL A 914 16.66 25.51 -61.92
CA VAL A 914 16.76 26.67 -61.00
C VAL A 914 15.43 27.43 -61.05
N GLU A 915 14.79 27.52 -59.88
CA GLU A 915 13.67 28.42 -59.59
C GLU A 915 14.21 29.80 -59.19
N LEU A 916 13.49 30.85 -59.61
CA LEU A 916 13.41 32.13 -58.91
C LEU A 916 11.94 32.57 -58.95
N VAL A 917 11.38 32.83 -57.77
CA VAL A 917 10.10 33.52 -57.59
C VAL A 917 10.41 34.94 -57.12
N LEU A 918 9.82 35.94 -57.79
CA LEU A 918 9.44 37.23 -57.22
C LEU A 918 8.19 37.76 -57.96
N GLY A 919 7.29 38.38 -57.18
CA GLY A 919 6.03 39.01 -57.58
C GLY A 919 4.96 38.60 -56.55
N ILE A 920 4.63 39.41 -55.54
CA ILE A 920 4.31 40.85 -55.54
C ILE A 920 5.19 41.65 -54.58
#